data_AF-A0A6P6U889-F1
#
_entry.id   AF-A0A6P6U889-F1
#
_cell.length_a   1.000
_cell.length_b   1.000
_cell.length_c   1.000
_cell.angle_alpha   90.00
_cell.angle_beta   90.00
_cell.angle_gamma   90.00
#
_symmetry.space_group_name_H-M   'P 1'
#
loop_
_entity.id
_entity.type
_entity.pdbx_description
1 polymer ?
#
loop_
_entity_poly.entity_id
_entity_poly.type
_entity_poly.pdbx_seq_one_letter_code
_entity_poly.pdbx_strand_id
1 'polypeptide(L)'
;MLFRFQCVWVCFWRDLREVLRDKSTSMKGTTKQLQLSSPWQRRSRQGRGRSGGTVGGGGGIEHHLRSFRTKIKMPNKNFLNNPQTYSLDGIISSKEGQSQSCYLTKATIDRGVWTDINPLNQKLPMFVMQLVIVTSVTRLLLVIAKPLRQPPFVAEFLAGLLIGPSVTSHISGLQKFISDTIFATPRLMMMETVASLGLNYHVFFLGLEMDITAVTRVGRKALSIGISGSLFSFIVGAAFYIFGVPQYLQNYKMGFLYWGVVLSVTGIQPVGDLLVRHKLLQSEFGRVAMSSALVNGVISWLLLLISSAITCSKQLFFVSLLMAVLLAVFFCFVVRPAILWVIKETQEGEEFSESTVCVILTTVLFCGLLTDVCGLSSFYGAFMFGLIIPKDVLGDRFLTVLQGFVSDLLLPLFYCSVGMRTHVDSSTIHDKNDWTLMLQVTFLSFLPKLITTLAVSYFYKIPFREGIALGVLMNAKGILAPMALNWGYDHLALNRQGYTMMILPIALMTVVASPILGYLYKPTKHFLPSKHRTLQKLRPDAELRLLACIHELQTVPGIITLLEVSNATKRSPIFLFAVQLIRLAKHTTALLIEHGPGGFGSQSSRSFDGQTDQVIAAFEKLEEANNMFSVQPLTAMSDYGSMHEDVCSIAEDKRVTLILLPFHKRQTIHNQMEDVNPAYKDMNDNILANAPCSVGILVDRGIGISFRKEDDNDDGTIRVCMIYIGGDDDREALTYAWRMAGHPRATLTVIQFSASESAASNIEPHDFAQDGGKVASATVDIATEKQLDADFISDFRQKSVEKEKVTYLEKESNNGAETVSIIKSLAESYDLFVVGRGLGMSSPLKSGLDDWSDFPELGSIGDLLISSDFPSTTSVLVVQQHVEKNPKKGRQSSSITSRGHKR
;
A
#
# COMPACT_ATOMS: atom_id res chain seq x y z
N MET A 1 -22.36 -26.10 -29.81
CA MET A 1 -21.48 -25.82 -28.64
C MET A 1 -22.11 -24.83 -27.67
N LEU A 2 -22.53 -23.63 -28.11
CA LEU A 2 -23.20 -22.61 -27.27
C LEU A 2 -24.35 -23.13 -26.37
N PHE A 3 -25.20 -24.03 -26.87
CA PHE A 3 -26.28 -24.66 -26.07
C PHE A 3 -25.77 -25.59 -24.95
N ARG A 4 -24.64 -26.27 -25.15
CA ARG A 4 -23.99 -27.07 -24.08
C ARG A 4 -23.32 -26.17 -23.05
N PHE A 5 -22.78 -25.02 -23.47
CA PHE A 5 -22.21 -24.01 -22.57
C PHE A 5 -23.27 -23.31 -21.71
N GLN A 6 -24.44 -23.01 -22.27
CA GLN A 6 -25.57 -22.44 -21.53
C GLN A 6 -26.08 -23.40 -20.44
N CYS A 7 -26.08 -24.72 -20.69
CA CYS A 7 -26.41 -25.72 -19.67
C CYS A 7 -25.39 -25.76 -18.54
N VAL A 8 -24.09 -25.65 -18.83
CA VAL A 8 -23.04 -25.58 -17.79
C VAL A 8 -23.18 -24.31 -16.96
N TRP A 9 -23.53 -23.19 -17.60
CA TRP A 9 -23.74 -21.90 -16.92
C TRP A 9 -24.97 -21.91 -16.00
N VAL A 10 -26.06 -22.52 -16.46
CA VAL A 10 -27.28 -22.71 -15.65
C VAL A 10 -27.05 -23.71 -14.52
N CYS A 11 -26.32 -24.80 -14.76
CA CYS A 11 -25.93 -25.75 -13.70
C CYS A 11 -25.00 -25.10 -12.68
N PHE A 12 -23.99 -24.33 -13.11
CA PHE A 12 -23.09 -23.62 -12.22
C PHE A 12 -23.81 -22.60 -11.34
N TRP A 13 -24.74 -21.82 -11.91
CA TRP A 13 -25.57 -20.90 -11.13
C TRP A 13 -26.58 -21.60 -10.23
N ARG A 14 -27.06 -22.78 -10.62
CA ARG A 14 -27.91 -23.62 -9.77
C ARG A 14 -27.13 -24.19 -8.59
N ASP A 15 -25.92 -24.69 -8.83
CA ASP A 15 -25.04 -25.24 -7.80
C ASP A 15 -24.55 -24.13 -6.86
N LEU A 16 -24.21 -22.94 -7.39
CA LEU A 16 -23.89 -21.76 -6.59
C LEU A 16 -25.08 -21.34 -5.71
N ARG A 17 -26.29 -21.36 -6.29
CA ARG A 17 -27.54 -21.07 -5.56
C ARG A 17 -27.85 -22.15 -4.51
N GLU A 18 -27.53 -23.41 -4.75
CA GLU A 18 -27.70 -24.51 -3.80
C GLU A 18 -26.68 -24.43 -2.65
N VAL A 19 -25.40 -24.15 -2.94
CA VAL A 19 -24.35 -23.96 -1.93
C VAL A 19 -24.65 -22.75 -1.02
N LEU A 20 -25.16 -21.65 -1.59
CA LEU A 20 -25.56 -20.48 -0.81
C LEU A 20 -26.87 -20.72 -0.03
N ARG A 21 -27.79 -21.53 -0.57
CA ARG A 21 -29.05 -21.90 0.10
C ARG A 21 -28.83 -22.86 1.27
N ASP A 22 -27.90 -23.80 1.15
CA ASP A 22 -27.60 -24.79 2.21
C ASP A 22 -27.06 -24.12 3.49
N LYS A 23 -26.31 -23.01 3.36
CA LYS A 23 -25.90 -22.20 4.52
C LYS A 23 -27.08 -21.47 5.19
N SER A 24 -28.05 -20.99 4.41
CA SER A 24 -29.27 -20.34 4.93
C SER A 24 -30.19 -21.32 5.67
N THR A 25 -30.27 -22.59 5.22
CA THR A 25 -31.03 -23.65 5.91
C THR A 25 -30.32 -24.20 7.14
N SER A 26 -28.99 -24.21 7.16
CA SER A 26 -28.20 -24.63 8.34
C SER A 26 -28.39 -23.67 9.53
N MET A 27 -28.47 -22.35 9.32
CA MET A 27 -28.77 -21.39 10.39
C MET A 27 -30.23 -21.38 10.87
N LYS A 28 -31.19 -21.77 10.02
CA LYS A 28 -32.61 -21.89 10.43
C LYS A 28 -32.93 -23.21 11.14
N GLY A 29 -32.00 -24.17 11.15
CA GLY A 29 -32.15 -25.48 11.79
C GLY A 29 -31.90 -25.49 13.31
N THR A 30 -31.20 -24.49 13.86
CA THR A 30 -30.77 -24.47 15.27
C THR A 30 -31.75 -23.79 16.23
N THR A 31 -32.90 -23.33 15.76
CA THR A 31 -33.91 -22.62 16.59
C THR A 31 -35.28 -23.31 16.67
N LYS A 32 -35.41 -24.56 16.18
CA LYS A 32 -36.67 -25.35 16.28
C LYS A 32 -36.41 -26.82 16.62
N GLN A 33 -35.85 -27.11 17.79
CA GLN A 33 -35.99 -28.42 18.44
C GLN A 33 -36.19 -28.25 19.95
N LEU A 34 -37.37 -27.75 20.32
CA LEU A 34 -37.97 -27.90 21.64
C LEU A 34 -39.48 -27.77 21.44
N GLN A 35 -40.16 -28.90 21.24
CA GLN A 35 -41.51 -29.22 21.75
C GLN A 35 -42.14 -30.41 20.99
N LEU A 36 -42.21 -31.52 21.73
CA LEU A 36 -43.36 -32.42 21.94
C LEU A 36 -44.02 -33.19 20.77
N SER A 37 -43.89 -34.52 20.94
CA SER A 37 -44.96 -35.55 20.90
C SER A 37 -45.38 -36.18 19.55
N SER A 38 -45.12 -37.48 19.50
CA SER A 38 -45.74 -38.58 18.72
C SER A 38 -47.23 -38.82 19.09
N PRO A 39 -47.98 -39.86 18.60
CA PRO A 39 -47.76 -40.85 17.52
C PRO A 39 -49.05 -41.19 16.68
N TRP A 40 -48.95 -42.22 15.79
CA TRP A 40 -50.01 -43.08 15.18
C TRP A 40 -50.81 -42.55 13.96
N GLN A 41 -50.78 -43.25 12.80
CA GLN A 41 -51.66 -44.40 12.46
C GLN A 41 -51.72 -44.72 10.95
N ARG A 42 -51.72 -46.03 10.64
CA ARG A 42 -51.99 -46.76 9.38
C ARG A 42 -53.13 -46.20 8.49
N ARG A 43 -53.00 -46.31 7.15
CA ARG A 43 -53.70 -47.33 6.33
C ARG A 43 -53.39 -47.26 4.82
N SER A 44 -53.37 -48.48 4.28
CA SER A 44 -53.26 -48.98 2.91
C SER A 44 -54.49 -48.75 2.00
N ARG A 45 -54.29 -49.12 0.72
CA ARG A 45 -55.24 -49.57 -0.34
C ARG A 45 -55.60 -48.50 -1.40
N GLN A 46 -55.80 -48.77 -2.70
CA GLN A 46 -55.73 -49.96 -3.57
C GLN A 46 -56.19 -49.55 -4.99
N GLY A 47 -55.80 -50.31 -6.03
CA GLY A 47 -56.50 -50.39 -7.34
C GLY A 47 -55.60 -50.15 -8.55
N ARG A 48 -55.14 -51.18 -9.30
CA ARG A 48 -55.79 -51.93 -10.41
C ARG A 48 -55.91 -51.11 -11.71
N GLY A 49 -55.61 -51.58 -12.92
CA GLY A 49 -55.25 -52.92 -13.45
C GLY A 49 -54.67 -52.81 -14.89
N ARG A 50 -53.91 -53.83 -15.36
CA ARG A 50 -54.22 -54.81 -16.45
C ARG A 50 -54.42 -54.19 -17.85
N SER A 51 -53.93 -54.69 -18.98
CA SER A 51 -53.54 -56.05 -19.45
C SER A 51 -52.79 -55.92 -20.81
N GLY A 52 -51.80 -56.76 -21.15
CA GLY A 52 -51.90 -57.90 -22.11
C GLY A 52 -51.63 -57.47 -23.57
N GLY A 53 -50.88 -58.13 -24.45
CA GLY A 53 -50.33 -59.48 -24.55
C GLY A 53 -49.46 -59.62 -25.84
N THR A 54 -48.92 -60.82 -26.04
CA THR A 54 -47.86 -61.28 -26.95
C THR A 54 -48.31 -61.69 -28.38
N VAL A 55 -47.31 -62.09 -29.21
CA VAL A 55 -47.32 -62.83 -30.52
C VAL A 55 -46.88 -61.91 -31.69
N GLY A 56 -45.96 -62.22 -32.62
CA GLY A 56 -45.11 -63.38 -32.96
C GLY A 56 -44.76 -63.34 -34.47
N GLY A 57 -43.49 -63.58 -34.84
CA GLY A 57 -43.06 -64.21 -36.11
C GLY A 57 -42.85 -63.37 -37.41
N GLY A 58 -41.67 -63.54 -38.04
CA GLY A 58 -41.57 -63.77 -39.49
C GLY A 58 -40.92 -62.71 -40.41
N GLY A 59 -39.69 -62.99 -40.87
CA GLY A 59 -39.32 -62.93 -42.30
C GLY A 59 -38.95 -61.59 -42.97
N GLY A 60 -37.65 -61.42 -43.26
CA GLY A 60 -37.05 -60.99 -44.53
C GLY A 60 -37.50 -59.69 -45.23
N ILE A 61 -36.54 -58.81 -45.55
CA ILE A 61 -36.25 -58.29 -46.90
C ILE A 61 -34.99 -57.41 -46.83
N GLU A 62 -33.97 -57.81 -47.61
CA GLU A 62 -32.80 -57.04 -47.99
C GLU A 62 -33.19 -55.84 -48.85
N HIS A 63 -32.53 -54.68 -48.71
CA HIS A 63 -31.73 -54.06 -49.79
C HIS A 63 -31.20 -52.67 -49.41
N HIS A 64 -30.08 -52.32 -50.04
CA HIS A 64 -29.38 -51.03 -50.05
C HIS A 64 -28.47 -50.70 -48.87
N LEU A 65 -27.20 -51.09 -48.99
CA LEU A 65 -26.05 -50.17 -49.02
C LEU A 65 -24.74 -50.97 -49.27
N ARG A 66 -24.50 -51.32 -50.53
CA ARG A 66 -23.15 -51.61 -51.06
C ARG A 66 -22.76 -50.49 -52.00
N SER A 67 -21.82 -49.65 -51.59
CA SER A 67 -20.89 -49.02 -52.53
C SER A 67 -19.65 -48.53 -51.79
N PHE A 68 -18.49 -48.83 -52.36
CA PHE A 68 -17.14 -48.36 -52.04
C PHE A 68 -16.39 -48.99 -50.85
N ARG A 69 -15.82 -50.17 -51.12
CA ARG A 69 -14.58 -50.66 -50.51
C ARG A 69 -13.64 -51.11 -51.64
N THR A 70 -12.57 -50.36 -51.92
CA THR A 70 -11.26 -50.90 -52.40
C THR A 70 -10.21 -49.80 -52.51
N LYS A 71 -9.21 -49.87 -51.64
CA LYS A 71 -7.76 -49.91 -51.94
C LYS A 71 -7.02 -49.56 -50.66
N ILE A 72 -6.21 -50.49 -50.14
CA ILE A 72 -4.83 -50.25 -49.68
C ILE A 72 -4.15 -51.62 -49.51
N LYS A 73 -2.94 -51.67 -50.06
CA LYS A 73 -1.99 -52.77 -50.22
C LYS A 73 -1.23 -52.96 -48.89
N MET A 74 -1.01 -54.19 -48.44
CA MET A 74 -0.07 -54.47 -47.33
C MET A 74 1.39 -54.30 -47.77
N PRO A 75 2.29 -53.88 -46.87
CA PRO A 75 3.68 -54.34 -46.91
C PRO A 75 4.16 -54.95 -45.58
N ASN A 76 4.76 -56.14 -45.74
CA ASN A 76 6.00 -56.68 -45.14
C ASN A 76 6.21 -56.80 -43.61
N LYS A 77 6.73 -57.97 -43.19
CA LYS A 77 6.78 -58.51 -41.82
C LYS A 77 8.06 -58.20 -41.00
N ASN A 78 8.91 -57.24 -41.39
CA ASN A 78 10.23 -57.04 -40.74
C ASN A 78 10.39 -55.70 -39.97
N PHE A 79 9.31 -55.14 -39.40
CA PHE A 79 9.37 -53.82 -38.75
C PHE A 79 9.72 -53.83 -37.24
N LEU A 80 10.11 -54.97 -36.65
CA LEU A 80 10.27 -55.10 -35.19
C LEU A 80 11.68 -54.88 -34.61
N ASN A 81 12.68 -54.43 -35.40
CA ASN A 81 14.04 -54.21 -34.89
C ASN A 81 14.59 -52.81 -35.19
N ASN A 82 13.95 -51.75 -34.67
CA ASN A 82 14.61 -50.44 -34.59
C ASN A 82 14.14 -49.68 -33.33
N PRO A 83 15.02 -49.35 -32.35
CA PRO A 83 14.65 -48.58 -31.19
C PRO A 83 14.74 -47.09 -31.55
N GLN A 84 13.67 -46.54 -32.13
CA GLN A 84 13.49 -45.09 -32.21
C GLN A 84 12.15 -44.69 -31.60
N THR A 85 12.29 -43.96 -30.50
CA THR A 85 11.30 -43.32 -29.66
C THR A 85 10.36 -42.40 -30.44
N TYR A 86 9.07 -42.77 -30.47
CA TYR A 86 7.95 -41.83 -30.54
C TYR A 86 6.87 -42.33 -29.57
N SER A 87 6.62 -41.57 -28.49
CA SER A 87 5.49 -41.80 -27.60
C SER A 87 4.44 -40.71 -27.84
N LEU A 88 3.47 -41.01 -28.69
CA LEU A 88 2.13 -40.39 -28.65
C LEU A 88 1.10 -41.53 -28.63
N ASP A 89 0.36 -41.56 -27.53
CA ASP A 89 -1.01 -42.04 -27.34
C ASP A 89 -1.45 -43.42 -27.88
N GLY A 90 -1.59 -44.34 -26.92
CA GLY A 90 -2.68 -45.31 -26.77
C GLY A 90 -3.29 -45.96 -28.01
N ILE A 91 -2.95 -47.23 -28.24
CA ILE A 91 -3.66 -48.13 -29.15
C ILE A 91 -5.11 -48.31 -28.64
N ILE A 92 -6.10 -47.85 -29.41
CA ILE A 92 -7.53 -48.11 -29.18
C ILE A 92 -7.85 -49.49 -29.78
N SER A 93 -8.01 -50.51 -28.95
CA SER A 93 -8.67 -51.75 -29.37
C SER A 93 -10.15 -51.66 -28.98
N SER A 94 -11.02 -51.55 -29.98
CA SER A 94 -12.47 -51.65 -29.80
C SER A 94 -12.90 -53.09 -30.04
N LYS A 95 -13.29 -53.79 -28.97
CA LYS A 95 -14.25 -54.90 -29.04
C LYS A 95 -15.44 -54.52 -28.16
N GLU A 96 -16.62 -54.52 -28.76
CA GLU A 96 -17.92 -54.35 -28.12
C GLU A 96 -18.12 -53.05 -27.32
N GLY A 97 -18.16 -51.91 -28.02
CA GLY A 97 -18.85 -50.70 -27.54
C GLY A 97 -18.27 -49.99 -26.30
N GLN A 98 -17.19 -50.49 -25.69
CA GLN A 98 -16.46 -49.82 -24.62
C GLN A 98 -15.09 -49.34 -25.13
N SER A 99 -14.88 -48.03 -25.13
CA SER A 99 -13.57 -47.40 -25.36
C SER A 99 -12.71 -47.57 -24.10
N GLN A 100 -11.82 -48.56 -24.07
CA GLN A 100 -10.80 -48.66 -23.03
C GLN A 100 -9.57 -47.83 -23.42
N SER A 101 -9.43 -46.66 -22.80
CA SER A 101 -8.23 -45.81 -22.91
C SER A 101 -7.14 -46.37 -22.00
N CYS A 102 -6.18 -47.13 -22.55
CA CYS A 102 -5.00 -47.56 -21.81
C CYS A 102 -3.97 -46.43 -21.79
N TYR A 103 -3.88 -45.70 -20.67
CA TYR A 103 -2.75 -44.82 -20.41
C TYR A 103 -1.61 -45.66 -19.85
N LEU A 104 -0.40 -45.55 -20.41
CA LEU A 104 0.79 -46.15 -19.82
C LEU A 104 1.12 -45.41 -18.52
N THR A 105 0.48 -45.81 -17.42
CA THR A 105 0.89 -45.35 -16.09
C THR A 105 2.17 -46.10 -15.77
N LYS A 106 3.33 -45.47 -15.96
CA LYS A 106 4.46 -45.79 -15.08
C LYS A 106 3.95 -45.44 -13.70
N ALA A 107 3.49 -46.45 -12.96
CA ALA A 107 3.08 -46.28 -11.57
C ALA A 107 4.16 -45.44 -10.90
N THR A 108 3.77 -44.28 -10.38
CA THR A 108 4.58 -43.43 -9.52
C THR A 108 4.82 -44.19 -8.23
N ILE A 109 5.69 -45.18 -8.28
CA ILE A 109 6.28 -45.76 -7.08
C ILE A 109 7.39 -44.78 -6.74
N ASP A 110 7.09 -43.88 -5.81
CA ASP A 110 8.04 -42.96 -5.20
C ASP A 110 9.25 -43.75 -4.70
N ARG A 111 10.32 -43.64 -5.47
CA ARG A 111 11.60 -44.28 -5.22
C ARG A 111 12.61 -43.16 -5.34
N GLY A 112 13.12 -42.71 -4.20
CA GLY A 112 14.00 -41.54 -4.08
C GLY A 112 15.32 -41.72 -4.82
N VAL A 113 16.18 -40.70 -4.73
CA VAL A 113 17.53 -40.64 -5.36
C VAL A 113 18.35 -41.91 -5.15
N TRP A 114 18.12 -42.62 -4.04
CA TRP A 114 18.79 -43.86 -3.64
C TRP A 114 18.38 -45.12 -4.42
N THR A 115 17.50 -45.03 -5.42
CA THR A 115 16.93 -46.19 -6.13
C THR A 115 16.92 -46.05 -7.66
N ASP A 116 17.97 -45.44 -8.23
CA ASP A 116 18.25 -45.34 -9.68
C ASP A 116 17.24 -44.55 -10.55
N ILE A 117 16.32 -43.79 -9.93
CA ILE A 117 15.41 -42.90 -10.64
C ILE A 117 15.66 -41.46 -10.19
N ASN A 118 16.18 -40.61 -11.08
CA ASN A 118 16.31 -39.18 -10.82
C ASN A 118 14.92 -38.55 -10.66
N PRO A 119 14.55 -38.01 -9.48
CA PRO A 119 13.23 -37.40 -9.25
C PRO A 119 12.99 -36.17 -10.13
N LEU A 120 14.08 -35.54 -10.61
CA LEU A 120 14.06 -34.42 -11.56
C LEU A 120 13.54 -34.78 -12.96
N ASN A 121 13.38 -36.08 -13.26
CA ASN A 121 12.74 -36.52 -14.50
C ASN A 121 11.20 -36.44 -14.42
N GLN A 122 10.63 -36.26 -13.24
CA GLN A 122 9.19 -36.08 -13.06
C GLN A 122 8.79 -34.60 -13.21
N LYS A 123 7.59 -34.35 -13.75
CA LYS A 123 7.11 -32.99 -14.07
C LYS A 123 6.95 -32.10 -12.82
N LEU A 124 6.34 -32.63 -11.75
CA LEU A 124 6.03 -31.85 -10.55
C LEU A 124 7.29 -31.47 -9.74
N PRO A 125 8.21 -32.38 -9.35
CA PRO A 125 9.42 -32.02 -8.61
C PRO A 125 10.31 -31.04 -9.38
N MET A 126 10.37 -31.19 -10.71
CA MET A 126 11.12 -30.28 -11.57
C MET A 126 10.51 -28.87 -11.58
N PHE A 127 9.19 -28.76 -11.69
CA PHE A 127 8.51 -27.46 -11.60
C PHE A 127 8.70 -26.81 -10.24
N VAL A 128 8.61 -27.58 -9.14
CA VAL A 128 8.88 -27.06 -7.78
C VAL A 128 10.32 -26.55 -7.68
N MET A 129 11.30 -27.28 -8.23
CA MET A 129 12.68 -26.83 -8.27
C MET A 129 12.84 -25.54 -9.10
N GLN A 130 12.21 -25.43 -10.26
CA GLN A 130 12.20 -24.20 -11.07
C GLN A 130 11.61 -23.02 -10.28
N LEU A 131 10.47 -23.23 -9.61
CA LEU A 131 9.82 -22.22 -8.80
C LEU A 131 10.71 -21.76 -7.64
N VAL A 132 11.37 -22.68 -6.93
CA VAL A 132 12.33 -22.35 -5.87
C VAL A 132 13.51 -21.55 -6.41
N ILE A 133 14.08 -21.93 -7.56
CA ILE A 133 15.21 -21.23 -8.19
C ILE A 133 14.79 -19.82 -8.60
N VAL A 134 13.70 -19.69 -9.36
CA VAL A 134 13.22 -18.40 -9.87
C VAL A 134 12.92 -17.46 -8.70
N THR A 135 12.16 -17.91 -7.70
CA THR A 135 11.82 -17.09 -6.52
C THR A 135 13.04 -16.73 -5.68
N SER A 136 14.01 -17.63 -5.51
CA SER A 136 15.23 -17.31 -4.75
C SER A 136 16.08 -16.26 -5.46
N VAL A 137 16.27 -16.39 -6.77
CA VAL A 137 17.06 -15.45 -7.57
C VAL A 137 16.37 -14.07 -7.62
N THR A 138 15.05 -14.04 -7.83
CA THR A 138 14.29 -12.77 -7.86
C THR A 138 14.38 -12.06 -6.51
N ARG A 139 14.23 -12.77 -5.39
CA ARG A 139 14.34 -12.19 -4.04
C ARG A 139 15.75 -11.68 -3.73
N LEU A 140 16.78 -12.41 -4.14
CA LEU A 140 18.17 -11.95 -4.01
C LEU A 140 18.40 -10.64 -4.78
N LEU A 141 17.93 -10.57 -6.03
CA LEU A 141 18.05 -9.36 -6.85
C LEU A 141 17.24 -8.20 -6.29
N LEU A 142 16.06 -8.44 -5.70
CA LEU A 142 15.27 -7.40 -5.03
C LEU A 142 16.01 -6.81 -3.83
N VAL A 143 16.71 -7.63 -3.04
CA VAL A 143 17.54 -7.15 -1.92
C VAL A 143 18.68 -6.26 -2.43
N ILE A 144 19.32 -6.66 -3.54
CA ILE A 144 20.40 -5.89 -4.18
C ILE A 144 19.87 -4.59 -4.82
N ALA A 145 18.66 -4.62 -5.38
CA ALA A 145 18.02 -3.48 -6.03
C ALA A 145 17.33 -2.52 -5.04
N LYS A 146 17.16 -2.91 -3.77
CA LYS A 146 16.57 -2.09 -2.70
C LYS A 146 17.16 -0.68 -2.57
N PRO A 147 18.49 -0.45 -2.56
CA PRO A 147 19.07 0.90 -2.50
C PRO A 147 18.73 1.75 -3.73
N LEU A 148 18.49 1.13 -4.89
CA LEU A 148 18.21 1.81 -6.15
C LEU A 148 16.74 2.23 -6.30
N ARG A 149 15.87 1.89 -5.33
CA ARG A 149 14.43 2.19 -5.34
C ARG A 149 13.72 1.72 -6.63
N GLN A 150 14.19 0.63 -7.23
CA GLN A 150 13.66 0.08 -8.50
C GLN A 150 12.36 -0.74 -8.30
N PRO A 151 11.38 -0.66 -9.20
CA PRO A 151 10.17 -1.48 -9.16
C PRO A 151 10.49 -2.99 -9.15
N PRO A 152 9.65 -3.84 -8.52
CA PRO A 152 9.98 -5.27 -8.34
C PRO A 152 10.15 -6.03 -9.66
N PHE A 153 9.31 -5.74 -10.65
CA PHE A 153 9.34 -6.42 -11.95
C PHE A 153 10.68 -6.28 -12.69
N VAL A 154 11.46 -5.23 -12.40
CA VAL A 154 12.80 -5.04 -12.98
C VAL A 154 13.74 -6.14 -12.51
N ALA A 155 13.74 -6.44 -11.22
CA ALA A 155 14.53 -7.53 -10.65
C ALA A 155 14.03 -8.89 -11.16
N GLU A 156 12.73 -9.05 -11.35
CA GLU A 156 12.15 -10.29 -11.87
C GLU A 156 12.49 -10.55 -13.34
N PHE A 157 12.46 -9.51 -14.18
CA PHE A 157 12.92 -9.60 -15.55
C PHE A 157 14.43 -9.89 -15.63
N LEU A 158 15.25 -9.20 -14.82
CA LEU A 158 16.69 -9.44 -14.73
C LEU A 158 17.00 -10.87 -14.26
N ALA A 159 16.21 -11.43 -13.33
CA ALA A 159 16.33 -12.83 -12.94
C ALA A 159 16.13 -13.77 -14.14
N GLY A 160 15.10 -13.51 -14.95
CA GLY A 160 14.86 -14.26 -16.18
C GLY A 160 15.99 -14.14 -17.20
N LEU A 161 16.57 -12.95 -17.35
CA LEU A 161 17.71 -12.72 -18.24
C LEU A 161 18.97 -13.47 -17.77
N LEU A 162 19.22 -13.50 -16.45
CA LEU A 162 20.35 -14.21 -15.85
C LEU A 162 20.21 -15.74 -15.93
N ILE A 163 19.00 -16.25 -15.72
CA ILE A 163 18.69 -17.69 -15.82
C ILE A 163 18.63 -18.11 -17.29
N GLY A 164 18.24 -17.20 -18.17
CA GLY A 164 18.13 -17.41 -19.60
C GLY A 164 19.46 -17.74 -20.28
N PRO A 165 19.37 -18.22 -21.53
CA PRO A 165 20.54 -18.59 -22.32
C PRO A 165 21.51 -17.42 -22.55
N SER A 166 21.03 -16.17 -22.53
CA SER A 166 21.83 -14.94 -22.74
C SER A 166 23.05 -14.77 -21.84
N VAL A 167 23.00 -15.24 -20.59
CA VAL A 167 24.12 -15.11 -19.63
C VAL A 167 24.72 -16.48 -19.33
N THR A 168 23.89 -17.52 -19.29
CA THR A 168 24.35 -18.88 -19.04
C THR A 168 25.18 -19.46 -20.19
N SER A 169 25.02 -18.97 -21.43
CA SER A 169 25.82 -19.37 -22.60
C SER A 169 27.32 -19.08 -22.47
N HIS A 170 27.70 -18.07 -21.67
CA HIS A 170 29.10 -17.69 -21.46
C HIS A 170 29.83 -18.57 -20.44
N ILE A 171 29.11 -19.36 -19.63
CA ILE A 171 29.69 -20.24 -18.61
C ILE A 171 29.39 -21.70 -18.99
N SER A 172 30.32 -22.33 -19.69
CA SER A 172 30.16 -23.66 -20.31
C SER A 172 29.67 -24.77 -19.35
N GLY A 173 30.10 -24.75 -18.09
CA GLY A 173 29.65 -25.72 -17.07
C GLY A 173 28.24 -25.47 -16.53
N LEU A 174 27.83 -24.19 -16.45
CA LEU A 174 26.52 -23.79 -15.93
C LEU A 174 25.44 -23.93 -17.02
N GLN A 175 25.79 -23.67 -18.28
CA GLN A 175 24.92 -23.83 -19.44
C GLN A 175 24.34 -25.25 -19.54
N LYS A 176 25.21 -26.27 -19.47
CA LYS A 176 24.81 -27.68 -19.61
C LYS A 176 23.88 -28.13 -18.48
N PHE A 177 24.07 -27.61 -17.27
CA PHE A 177 23.22 -27.93 -16.12
C PHE A 177 21.87 -27.17 -16.17
N ILE A 178 21.89 -25.86 -16.42
CA ILE A 178 20.68 -25.03 -16.40
C ILE A 178 19.83 -25.22 -17.66
N SER A 179 20.43 -25.12 -18.86
CA SER A 179 19.71 -25.19 -20.14
C SER A 179 19.25 -26.62 -20.46
N ASP A 180 20.12 -27.63 -20.32
CA ASP A 180 19.78 -29.00 -20.76
C ASP A 180 19.08 -29.81 -19.68
N THR A 181 19.30 -29.52 -18.39
CA THR A 181 18.75 -30.33 -17.28
C THR A 181 17.54 -29.69 -16.61
N ILE A 182 17.58 -28.40 -16.27
CA ILE A 182 16.51 -27.74 -15.50
C ILE A 182 15.48 -27.06 -16.41
N PHE A 183 15.92 -26.37 -17.46
CA PHE A 183 15.06 -25.57 -18.36
C PHE A 183 15.03 -26.09 -19.81
N ALA A 184 15.03 -27.41 -19.99
CA ALA A 184 14.82 -27.97 -21.33
C ALA A 184 13.42 -27.63 -21.87
N THR A 185 13.28 -27.53 -23.19
CA THR A 185 12.06 -27.10 -23.90
C THR A 185 10.75 -27.78 -23.43
N PRO A 186 10.71 -29.10 -23.13
CA PRO A 186 9.49 -29.74 -22.61
C PRO A 186 9.12 -29.34 -21.18
N ARG A 187 10.12 -28.95 -20.38
CA ARG A 187 9.96 -28.55 -18.96
C ARG A 187 9.58 -27.08 -18.81
N LEU A 188 9.97 -26.23 -19.77
CA LEU A 188 9.58 -24.82 -19.87
C LEU A 188 8.07 -24.63 -20.06
N MET A 189 7.41 -25.51 -20.83
CA MET A 189 5.97 -25.41 -21.10
C MET A 189 5.13 -25.43 -19.81
N MET A 190 5.50 -26.24 -18.81
CA MET A 190 4.77 -26.27 -17.53
C MET A 190 4.90 -24.95 -16.77
N MET A 191 6.12 -24.39 -16.71
CA MET A 191 6.35 -23.08 -16.10
C MET A 191 5.57 -21.97 -16.84
N GLU A 192 5.58 -21.97 -18.18
CA GLU A 192 4.83 -21.00 -18.98
C GLU A 192 3.32 -21.11 -18.75
N THR A 193 2.76 -22.32 -18.65
CA THR A 193 1.32 -22.47 -18.35
C THR A 193 0.93 -21.90 -16.99
N VAL A 194 1.75 -22.12 -15.95
CA VAL A 194 1.51 -21.54 -14.61
C VAL A 194 1.74 -20.04 -14.62
N ALA A 195 2.73 -19.55 -15.36
CA ALA A 195 2.97 -18.12 -15.55
C ALA A 195 1.79 -17.42 -16.26
N SER A 196 1.21 -18.04 -17.29
CA SER A 196 0.00 -17.54 -17.96
C SER A 196 -1.22 -17.54 -17.04
N LEU A 197 -1.35 -18.55 -16.16
CA LEU A 197 -2.38 -18.56 -15.13
C LEU A 197 -2.19 -17.39 -14.14
N GLY A 198 -0.97 -17.17 -13.67
CA GLY A 198 -0.61 -16.04 -12.82
C GLY A 198 -0.91 -14.70 -13.48
N LEU A 199 -0.56 -14.56 -14.77
CA LEU A 199 -0.86 -13.39 -15.58
C LEU A 199 -2.37 -13.14 -15.68
N ASN A 200 -3.19 -14.16 -15.90
CA ASN A 200 -4.66 -14.02 -15.93
C ASN A 200 -5.19 -13.45 -14.61
N TYR A 201 -4.76 -13.98 -13.46
CA TYR A 201 -5.19 -13.45 -12.16
C TYR A 201 -4.66 -12.05 -11.89
N HIS A 202 -3.43 -11.74 -12.29
CA HIS A 202 -2.86 -10.40 -12.16
C HIS A 202 -3.64 -9.38 -12.99
N VAL A 203 -3.99 -9.75 -14.23
CA VAL A 203 -4.79 -8.91 -15.13
C VAL A 203 -6.22 -8.71 -14.59
N PHE A 204 -6.78 -9.71 -13.91
CA PHE A 204 -8.03 -9.55 -13.16
C PHE A 204 -7.89 -8.49 -12.05
N PHE A 205 -6.84 -8.55 -11.22
CA PHE A 205 -6.59 -7.51 -10.20
C PHE A 205 -6.34 -6.14 -10.82
N LEU A 206 -5.64 -6.09 -11.95
CA LEU A 206 -5.44 -4.85 -12.70
C LEU A 206 -6.77 -4.26 -13.19
N GLY A 207 -7.73 -5.11 -13.59
CA GLY A 207 -9.11 -4.70 -13.90
C GLY A 207 -9.84 -4.18 -12.67
N LEU A 208 -9.71 -4.86 -11.53
CA LEU A 208 -10.34 -4.46 -10.26
C LEU A 208 -9.80 -3.12 -9.74
N GLU A 209 -8.52 -2.83 -9.96
CA GLU A 209 -7.87 -1.56 -9.62
C GLU A 209 -8.29 -0.40 -10.55
N MET A 210 -8.79 -0.70 -11.76
CA MET A 210 -9.18 0.32 -12.74
C MET A 210 -10.63 0.79 -12.53
N ASP A 211 -10.76 1.99 -11.98
CA ASP A 211 -12.06 2.66 -11.88
C ASP A 211 -12.42 3.40 -13.18
N ILE A 212 -13.35 2.82 -13.95
CA ILE A 212 -13.88 3.43 -15.19
C ILE A 212 -14.61 4.74 -14.89
N THR A 213 -15.26 4.86 -13.72
CA THR A 213 -15.97 6.09 -13.36
C THR A 213 -14.99 7.23 -13.11
N ALA A 214 -13.82 6.93 -12.51
CA ALA A 214 -12.74 7.89 -12.37
C ALA A 214 -12.27 8.43 -13.74
N VAL A 215 -12.19 7.58 -14.78
CA VAL A 215 -11.83 8.00 -16.15
C VAL A 215 -12.78 9.06 -16.70
N THR A 216 -14.09 8.93 -16.46
CA THR A 216 -15.09 9.91 -16.93
C THR A 216 -14.99 11.27 -16.23
N ARG A 217 -14.38 11.32 -15.04
CA ARG A 217 -14.19 12.52 -14.22
C ARG A 217 -12.81 13.15 -14.40
N VAL A 218 -11.99 12.63 -15.31
CA VAL A 218 -10.63 13.12 -15.55
C VAL A 218 -10.64 14.55 -16.09
N GLY A 219 -9.82 15.43 -15.49
CA GLY A 219 -9.65 16.80 -15.95
C GLY A 219 -9.06 16.87 -17.37
N ARG A 220 -9.43 17.91 -18.14
CA ARG A 220 -9.01 18.10 -19.54
C ARG A 220 -7.48 17.99 -19.75
N LYS A 221 -6.69 18.44 -18.78
CA LYS A 221 -5.22 18.36 -18.80
C LYS A 221 -4.75 16.90 -18.92
N ALA A 222 -5.18 16.05 -18.00
CA ALA A 222 -4.77 14.66 -17.94
C ALA A 222 -5.29 13.82 -19.12
N LEU A 223 -6.51 14.13 -19.58
CA LEU A 223 -7.10 13.52 -20.78
C LEU A 223 -6.27 13.84 -22.04
N SER A 224 -5.91 15.11 -22.24
CA SER A 224 -5.10 15.56 -23.38
C SER A 224 -3.72 14.88 -23.39
N ILE A 225 -3.06 14.81 -22.23
CA ILE A 225 -1.75 14.16 -22.08
C ILE A 225 -1.85 12.66 -22.41
N GLY A 226 -2.86 11.96 -21.87
CA GLY A 226 -3.03 10.53 -22.10
C GLY A 226 -3.31 10.19 -23.57
N ILE A 227 -4.26 10.89 -24.21
CA ILE A 227 -4.66 10.64 -25.60
C ILE A 227 -3.52 11.00 -26.56
N SER A 228 -2.96 12.21 -26.45
CA SER A 228 -1.91 12.66 -27.36
C SER A 228 -0.65 11.82 -27.22
N GLY A 229 -0.25 11.48 -25.99
CA GLY A 229 0.91 10.63 -25.72
C GLY A 229 0.75 9.21 -26.27
N SER A 230 -0.41 8.58 -26.06
CA SER A 230 -0.71 7.25 -26.61
C SER A 230 -0.71 7.24 -28.14
N LEU A 231 -1.52 8.11 -28.77
CA LEU A 231 -1.76 8.07 -30.20
C LEU A 231 -0.52 8.44 -31.01
N PHE A 232 0.20 9.48 -30.57
CA PHE A 232 1.44 9.90 -31.23
C PHE A 232 2.52 8.82 -31.13
N SER A 233 2.70 8.22 -29.95
CA SER A 233 3.70 7.16 -29.75
C SER A 233 3.36 5.90 -30.55
N PHE A 234 2.07 5.59 -30.72
CA PHE A 234 1.63 4.51 -31.60
C PHE A 234 2.02 4.77 -33.05
N ILE A 235 1.73 5.97 -33.57
CA ILE A 235 2.05 6.35 -34.95
C ILE A 235 3.56 6.32 -35.19
N VAL A 236 4.34 6.90 -34.27
CA VAL A 236 5.81 6.88 -34.38
C VAL A 236 6.36 5.46 -34.34
N GLY A 237 5.84 4.61 -33.45
CA GLY A 237 6.25 3.21 -33.36
C GLY A 237 5.93 2.40 -34.61
N ALA A 238 4.74 2.57 -35.16
CA ALA A 238 4.33 1.94 -36.40
C ALA A 238 5.18 2.43 -37.59
N ALA A 239 5.39 3.75 -37.71
CA ALA A 239 6.20 4.35 -38.75
C ALA A 239 7.65 3.85 -38.68
N PHE A 240 8.23 3.76 -37.48
CA PHE A 240 9.59 3.28 -37.31
C PHE A 240 9.76 1.83 -37.77
N TYR A 241 8.79 0.95 -37.47
CA TYR A 241 8.84 -0.41 -37.96
C TYR A 241 8.84 -0.48 -39.50
N ILE A 242 8.02 0.36 -40.15
CA ILE A 242 7.85 0.37 -41.61
C ILE A 242 9.06 1.00 -42.33
N PHE A 243 9.65 2.05 -41.77
CA PHE A 243 10.68 2.84 -42.46
C PHE A 243 12.09 2.69 -41.90
N GLY A 244 12.23 2.46 -40.59
CA GLY A 244 13.52 2.47 -39.88
C GLY A 244 14.12 1.10 -39.61
N VAL A 245 13.31 0.04 -39.62
CA VAL A 245 13.77 -1.31 -39.31
C VAL A 245 14.21 -2.06 -40.59
N PRO A 246 15.37 -2.76 -40.58
CA PRO A 246 15.85 -3.55 -41.72
C PRO A 246 14.83 -4.54 -42.28
N GLN A 247 14.88 -4.76 -43.60
CA GLN A 247 13.94 -5.60 -44.33
C GLN A 247 13.83 -7.03 -43.79
N TYR A 248 14.89 -7.60 -43.19
CA TYR A 248 14.86 -8.95 -42.62
C TYR A 248 13.94 -9.08 -41.38
N LEU A 249 13.68 -7.98 -40.67
CA LEU A 249 12.70 -7.92 -39.57
C LEU A 249 11.29 -7.65 -40.10
N GLN A 250 11.16 -6.99 -41.26
CA GLN A 250 9.87 -6.69 -41.92
C GLN A 250 9.21 -7.90 -42.58
N ASN A 251 9.87 -9.07 -42.58
CA ASN A 251 9.29 -10.33 -43.05
C ASN A 251 7.93 -10.63 -42.39
N TYR A 252 7.69 -10.10 -41.19
CA TYR A 252 6.40 -10.15 -40.51
C TYR A 252 5.61 -8.85 -40.72
N LYS A 253 4.65 -8.87 -41.64
CA LYS A 253 3.89 -7.69 -42.08
C LYS A 253 3.05 -7.00 -40.98
N MET A 254 2.78 -7.68 -39.86
CA MET A 254 1.95 -7.15 -38.77
C MET A 254 2.75 -6.63 -37.57
N GLY A 255 4.09 -6.72 -37.58
CA GLY A 255 4.92 -6.30 -36.45
C GLY A 255 4.79 -4.81 -36.08
N PHE A 256 4.44 -3.94 -37.03
CA PHE A 256 4.24 -2.51 -36.79
C PHE A 256 3.13 -2.22 -35.77
N LEU A 257 2.08 -3.06 -35.71
CA LEU A 257 0.98 -2.90 -34.76
C LEU A 257 1.49 -3.09 -33.33
N TYR A 258 2.25 -4.15 -33.10
CA TYR A 258 2.81 -4.45 -31.77
C TYR A 258 3.87 -3.45 -31.36
N TRP A 259 4.72 -3.01 -32.29
CA TRP A 259 5.69 -1.95 -32.01
C TRP A 259 4.97 -0.66 -31.58
N GLY A 260 3.93 -0.25 -32.31
CA GLY A 260 3.09 0.88 -31.96
C GLY A 260 2.42 0.71 -30.59
N VAL A 261 1.77 -0.43 -30.33
CA VAL A 261 1.11 -0.72 -29.04
C VAL A 261 2.10 -0.63 -27.90
N VAL A 262 3.21 -1.34 -28.00
CA VAL A 262 4.23 -1.44 -26.94
C VAL A 262 4.87 -0.10 -26.63
N LEU A 263 5.00 0.79 -27.62
CA LEU A 263 5.49 2.16 -27.42
C LEU A 263 4.44 3.07 -26.80
N SER A 264 3.16 2.90 -27.16
CA SER A 264 2.04 3.67 -26.59
C SER A 264 1.70 3.30 -25.14
N VAL A 265 1.98 2.07 -24.70
CA VAL A 265 1.62 1.58 -23.36
C VAL A 265 2.39 2.29 -22.24
N THR A 266 1.65 2.75 -21.23
CA THR A 266 2.12 3.24 -19.94
C THR A 266 1.43 2.42 -18.85
N GLY A 267 2.19 1.92 -17.89
CA GLY A 267 1.64 1.08 -16.83
C GLY A 267 1.16 1.91 -15.65
N ILE A 268 -0.11 1.76 -15.27
CA ILE A 268 -0.65 2.44 -14.08
C ILE A 268 0.07 2.01 -12.79
N GLN A 269 0.33 0.71 -12.62
CA GLN A 269 0.99 0.16 -11.44
C GLN A 269 2.42 0.73 -11.24
N PRO A 270 3.34 0.67 -12.23
CA PRO A 270 4.65 1.31 -12.09
C PRO A 270 4.61 2.82 -11.85
N VAL A 271 3.68 3.54 -12.47
CA VAL A 271 3.50 4.98 -12.25
C VAL A 271 3.11 5.26 -10.80
N GLY A 272 2.14 4.50 -10.28
CA GLY A 272 1.73 4.58 -8.87
C GLY A 272 2.88 4.26 -7.91
N ASP A 273 3.60 3.17 -8.15
CA ASP A 273 4.75 2.76 -7.34
C ASP A 273 5.85 3.83 -7.31
N LEU A 274 6.17 4.43 -8.46
CA LEU A 274 7.15 5.50 -8.57
C LEU A 274 6.69 6.76 -7.81
N LEU A 275 5.43 7.16 -7.96
CA LEU A 275 4.88 8.32 -7.25
C LEU A 275 4.88 8.10 -5.73
N VAL A 276 4.54 6.90 -5.27
CA VAL A 276 4.50 6.54 -3.84
C VAL A 276 5.89 6.54 -3.24
N ARG A 277 6.86 5.91 -3.91
CA ARG A 277 8.27 5.86 -3.45
C ARG A 277 8.91 7.25 -3.36
N HIS A 278 8.39 8.21 -4.12
CA HIS A 278 8.82 9.61 -4.09
C HIS A 278 7.89 10.50 -3.26
N LYS A 279 6.88 9.97 -2.55
CA LYS A 279 5.86 10.72 -1.78
C LYS A 279 5.11 11.79 -2.60
N LEU A 280 4.98 11.60 -3.91
CA LEU A 280 4.34 12.56 -4.84
C LEU A 280 2.90 12.19 -5.20
N LEU A 281 2.36 11.05 -4.74
CA LEU A 281 1.06 10.53 -5.18
C LEU A 281 -0.10 11.52 -4.98
N GLN A 282 -0.11 12.25 -3.86
CA GLN A 282 -1.17 13.19 -3.50
C GLN A 282 -0.97 14.61 -4.04
N SER A 283 0.19 14.90 -4.65
CA SER A 283 0.42 16.20 -5.26
C SER A 283 -0.49 16.39 -6.49
N GLU A 284 -0.76 17.65 -6.86
CA GLU A 284 -1.44 17.97 -8.12
C GLU A 284 -0.77 17.28 -9.33
N PHE A 285 0.57 17.23 -9.31
CA PHE A 285 1.38 16.50 -10.28
C PHE A 285 1.06 14.99 -10.29
N GLY A 286 1.04 14.35 -9.11
CA GLY A 286 0.73 12.93 -8.95
C GLY A 286 -0.68 12.56 -9.39
N ARG A 287 -1.66 13.42 -9.08
CA ARG A 287 -3.06 13.27 -9.53
C ARG A 287 -3.19 13.33 -11.05
N VAL A 288 -2.52 14.29 -11.70
CA VAL A 288 -2.49 14.40 -13.17
C VAL A 288 -1.80 13.18 -13.79
N ALA A 289 -0.66 12.75 -13.24
CA ALA A 289 0.07 11.58 -13.73
C ALA A 289 -0.75 10.28 -13.63
N MET A 290 -1.38 10.00 -12.48
CA MET A 290 -2.23 8.82 -12.30
C MET A 290 -3.44 8.84 -13.23
N SER A 291 -4.09 10.00 -13.37
CA SER A 291 -5.24 10.17 -14.26
C SER A 291 -4.85 10.00 -15.74
N SER A 292 -3.70 10.52 -16.15
CA SER A 292 -3.16 10.31 -17.50
C SER A 292 -2.78 8.85 -17.74
N ALA A 293 -2.20 8.16 -16.76
CA ALA A 293 -1.88 6.73 -16.85
C ALA A 293 -3.14 5.86 -16.94
N LEU A 294 -4.22 6.20 -16.23
CA LEU A 294 -5.54 5.56 -16.35
C LEU A 294 -6.08 5.66 -17.79
N VAL A 295 -6.11 6.88 -18.34
CA VAL A 295 -6.56 7.12 -19.72
C VAL A 295 -5.69 6.35 -20.72
N ASN A 296 -4.37 6.40 -20.55
CA ASN A 296 -3.44 5.65 -21.38
C ASN A 296 -3.68 4.14 -21.28
N GLY A 297 -4.01 3.63 -20.09
CA GLY A 297 -4.34 2.22 -19.86
C GLY A 297 -5.55 1.77 -20.68
N VAL A 298 -6.66 2.53 -20.64
CA VAL A 298 -7.86 2.25 -21.43
C VAL A 298 -7.56 2.25 -22.93
N ILE A 299 -6.83 3.25 -23.41
CA ILE A 299 -6.43 3.34 -24.83
C ILE A 299 -5.52 2.16 -25.22
N SER A 300 -4.59 1.79 -24.35
CA SER A 300 -3.66 0.67 -24.59
C SER A 300 -4.40 -0.66 -24.73
N TRP A 301 -5.38 -0.92 -23.87
CA TRP A 301 -6.23 -2.11 -23.97
C TRP A 301 -7.02 -2.16 -25.27
N LEU A 302 -7.57 -1.01 -25.70
CA LEU A 302 -8.27 -0.90 -26.98
C LEU A 302 -7.33 -1.15 -28.17
N LEU A 303 -6.14 -0.54 -28.18
CA LEU A 303 -5.15 -0.73 -29.24
C LEU A 303 -4.66 -2.19 -29.31
N LEU A 304 -4.48 -2.83 -28.15
CA LEU A 304 -4.09 -4.24 -28.07
C LEU A 304 -5.21 -5.14 -28.62
N LEU A 305 -6.48 -4.85 -28.28
CA LEU A 305 -7.65 -5.56 -28.81
C LEU A 305 -7.73 -5.49 -30.34
N ILE A 306 -7.58 -4.29 -30.90
CA ILE A 306 -7.60 -4.08 -32.35
C ILE A 306 -6.43 -4.81 -33.01
N SER A 307 -5.23 -4.68 -32.45
CA SER A 307 -4.03 -5.35 -32.98
C SER A 307 -4.18 -6.87 -32.93
N SER A 308 -4.85 -7.38 -31.90
CA SER A 308 -5.12 -8.80 -31.74
C SER A 308 -6.09 -9.35 -32.77
N ALA A 309 -7.22 -8.65 -32.96
CA ALA A 309 -8.19 -9.00 -33.98
C ALA A 309 -7.57 -9.01 -35.40
N ILE A 310 -6.66 -8.08 -35.72
CA ILE A 310 -6.01 -7.99 -37.04
C ILE A 310 -5.05 -9.17 -37.28
N THR A 311 -4.38 -9.64 -36.22
CA THR A 311 -3.31 -10.66 -36.35
C THR A 311 -3.87 -12.07 -36.55
N CYS A 312 -5.02 -12.41 -35.95
CA CYS A 312 -5.59 -13.76 -36.06
C CYS A 312 -5.98 -14.16 -37.49
N SER A 313 -6.75 -13.33 -38.21
CA SER A 313 -6.94 -13.50 -39.66
C SER A 313 -7.61 -12.28 -40.29
N LYS A 314 -7.19 -11.92 -41.52
CA LYS A 314 -7.78 -10.81 -42.29
C LYS A 314 -9.27 -11.02 -42.61
N GLN A 315 -9.69 -12.28 -42.72
CA GLN A 315 -11.04 -12.65 -43.15
C GLN A 315 -12.02 -12.74 -41.99
N LEU A 316 -11.56 -13.01 -40.76
CA LEU A 316 -12.37 -13.03 -39.55
C LEU A 316 -12.24 -11.78 -38.68
N PHE A 317 -11.50 -10.75 -39.11
CA PHE A 317 -11.34 -9.50 -38.35
C PHE A 317 -12.67 -8.91 -37.87
N PHE A 318 -13.64 -8.75 -38.78
CA PHE A 318 -14.97 -8.24 -38.45
C PHE A 318 -15.73 -9.17 -37.50
N VAL A 319 -15.55 -10.49 -37.63
CA VAL A 319 -16.17 -11.48 -36.76
C VAL A 319 -15.57 -11.41 -35.36
N SER A 320 -14.24 -11.37 -35.24
CA SER A 320 -13.54 -11.23 -33.95
C SER A 320 -13.87 -9.92 -33.25
N LEU A 321 -13.94 -8.80 -33.99
CA LEU A 321 -14.35 -7.51 -33.43
C LEU A 321 -15.82 -7.52 -32.98
N LEU A 322 -16.71 -8.09 -33.79
CA LEU A 322 -18.12 -8.24 -33.42
C LEU A 322 -18.28 -9.11 -32.17
N MET A 323 -17.56 -10.23 -32.09
CA MET A 323 -17.56 -11.10 -30.91
C MET A 323 -16.99 -10.39 -29.67
N ALA A 324 -15.96 -9.56 -29.83
CA ALA A 324 -15.43 -8.74 -28.75
C ALA A 324 -16.48 -7.75 -28.20
N VAL A 325 -17.19 -7.05 -29.10
CA VAL A 325 -18.25 -6.11 -28.72
C VAL A 325 -19.42 -6.84 -28.07
N LEU A 326 -19.88 -7.95 -28.66
CA LEU A 326 -20.96 -8.76 -28.08
C LEU A 326 -20.60 -9.30 -26.70
N LEU A 327 -19.34 -9.71 -26.51
CA LEU A 327 -18.86 -10.18 -25.22
C LEU A 327 -18.80 -9.04 -24.20
N ALA A 328 -18.31 -7.86 -24.57
CA ALA A 328 -18.32 -6.68 -23.70
C ALA A 328 -19.75 -6.28 -23.30
N VAL A 329 -20.69 -6.30 -24.24
CA VAL A 329 -22.13 -6.08 -23.99
C VAL A 329 -22.68 -7.14 -23.04
N PHE A 330 -22.39 -8.42 -23.25
CA PHE A 330 -22.79 -9.51 -22.36
C PHE A 330 -22.28 -9.29 -20.92
N PHE A 331 -21.01 -8.93 -20.77
CA PHE A 331 -20.41 -8.61 -19.49
C PHE A 331 -21.11 -7.42 -18.80
N CYS A 332 -21.35 -6.33 -19.53
CA CYS A 332 -22.01 -5.14 -19.00
C CYS A 332 -23.49 -5.34 -18.63
N PHE A 333 -24.25 -6.08 -19.43
CA PHE A 333 -25.71 -6.18 -19.29
C PHE A 333 -26.20 -7.47 -18.62
N VAL A 334 -25.39 -8.53 -18.56
CA VAL A 334 -25.77 -9.80 -17.93
C VAL A 334 -24.96 -10.04 -16.67
N VAL A 335 -23.64 -10.02 -16.79
CA VAL A 335 -22.74 -10.39 -15.68
C VAL A 335 -22.78 -9.34 -14.57
N ARG A 336 -22.67 -8.06 -14.91
CA ARG A 336 -22.70 -6.96 -13.94
C ARG A 336 -23.98 -6.91 -13.09
N PRO A 337 -25.21 -6.88 -13.66
CA PRO A 337 -26.41 -6.88 -12.84
C PRO A 337 -26.60 -8.17 -12.04
N ALA A 338 -26.15 -9.33 -12.57
CA ALA A 338 -26.22 -10.58 -11.82
C ALA A 338 -25.32 -10.55 -10.56
N ILE A 339 -24.12 -9.99 -10.67
CA ILE A 339 -23.21 -9.80 -9.51
C ILE A 339 -23.83 -8.83 -8.51
N LEU A 340 -24.31 -7.67 -8.96
CA LEU A 340 -24.95 -6.68 -8.07
C LEU A 340 -26.20 -7.23 -7.38
N TRP A 341 -26.95 -8.10 -8.07
CA TRP A 341 -28.09 -8.80 -7.48
C TRP A 341 -27.67 -9.77 -6.38
N VAL A 342 -26.61 -10.57 -6.60
CA VAL A 342 -26.06 -11.47 -5.57
C VAL A 342 -25.56 -10.70 -4.37
N ILE A 343 -24.87 -9.58 -4.60
CA ILE A 343 -24.36 -8.72 -3.52
C ILE A 343 -25.51 -8.18 -2.67
N LYS A 344 -26.57 -7.68 -3.32
CA LYS A 344 -27.75 -7.13 -2.63
C LYS A 344 -28.46 -8.19 -1.77
N GLU A 345 -28.51 -9.44 -2.24
CA GLU A 345 -29.12 -10.55 -1.50
C GLU A 345 -28.24 -11.05 -0.33
N THR A 346 -26.94 -10.74 -0.34
CA THR A 346 -25.97 -11.19 0.67
C THR A 346 -25.63 -10.08 1.69
N GLN A 347 -26.19 -8.88 1.55
CA GLN A 347 -25.89 -7.72 2.42
C GLN A 347 -26.79 -7.65 3.66
N GLU A 348 -26.43 -8.40 4.70
CA GLU A 348 -26.61 -8.03 6.10
C GLU A 348 -25.56 -8.78 6.96
N GLY A 349 -24.34 -8.20 7.05
CA GLY A 349 -23.46 -8.39 8.21
C GLY A 349 -22.45 -9.55 8.26
N GLU A 350 -22.31 -10.42 7.26
CA GLU A 350 -21.30 -11.50 7.31
C GLU A 350 -20.08 -11.25 6.40
N GLU A 351 -18.88 -11.48 6.94
CA GLU A 351 -17.65 -11.55 6.17
C GLU A 351 -17.78 -12.60 5.06
N PHE A 352 -17.41 -12.25 3.83
CA PHE A 352 -17.49 -13.16 2.69
C PHE A 352 -16.73 -14.46 2.97
N SER A 353 -17.48 -15.56 3.05
CA SER A 353 -16.91 -16.88 3.29
C SER A 353 -15.92 -17.32 2.21
N GLU A 354 -14.93 -18.16 2.57
CA GLU A 354 -13.90 -18.70 1.68
C GLU A 354 -14.45 -19.29 0.36
N SER A 355 -15.68 -19.83 0.38
CA SER A 355 -16.37 -20.35 -0.79
C SER A 355 -16.65 -19.29 -1.87
N THR A 356 -16.93 -18.04 -1.49
CA THR A 356 -17.23 -16.96 -2.45
C THR A 356 -15.99 -16.61 -3.28
N VAL A 357 -14.82 -16.63 -2.66
CA VAL A 357 -13.56 -16.40 -3.38
C VAL A 357 -13.33 -17.50 -4.41
N CYS A 358 -13.47 -18.77 -4.02
CA CYS A 358 -13.28 -19.88 -4.96
C CYS A 358 -14.17 -19.73 -6.20
N VAL A 359 -15.41 -19.26 -6.00
CA VAL A 359 -16.35 -18.97 -7.10
C VAL A 359 -15.82 -17.84 -7.98
N ILE A 360 -15.32 -16.75 -7.40
CA ILE A 360 -14.77 -15.61 -8.14
C ILE A 360 -13.55 -16.05 -8.96
N LEU A 361 -12.59 -16.77 -8.36
CA LEU A 361 -11.41 -17.24 -9.07
C LEU A 361 -11.76 -18.22 -10.20
N THR A 362 -12.69 -19.13 -9.95
CA THR A 362 -13.19 -20.05 -10.97
C THR A 362 -13.87 -19.29 -12.11
N THR A 363 -14.60 -18.22 -11.78
CA THR A 363 -15.26 -17.36 -12.77
C THR A 363 -14.26 -16.57 -13.59
N VAL A 364 -13.16 -16.08 -13.01
CA VAL A 364 -12.05 -15.44 -13.75
C VAL A 364 -11.53 -16.38 -14.84
N LEU A 365 -11.26 -17.64 -14.50
CA LEU A 365 -10.79 -18.65 -15.46
C LEU A 365 -11.84 -18.96 -16.52
N PHE A 366 -13.11 -19.07 -16.13
CA PHE A 366 -14.20 -19.29 -17.06
C PHE A 366 -14.35 -18.13 -18.06
N CYS A 367 -14.26 -16.88 -17.58
CA CYS A 367 -14.28 -15.69 -18.43
C CYS A 367 -13.11 -15.66 -19.40
N GLY A 368 -11.91 -16.05 -18.96
CA GLY A 368 -10.74 -16.20 -19.82
C GLY A 368 -10.92 -17.25 -20.91
N LEU A 369 -11.45 -18.42 -20.55
CA LEU A 369 -11.79 -19.48 -21.50
C LEU A 369 -12.83 -19.01 -22.54
N LEU A 370 -13.84 -18.26 -22.10
CA LEU A 370 -14.87 -17.73 -23.00
C LEU A 370 -14.28 -16.75 -24.03
N THR A 371 -13.35 -15.88 -23.62
CA THR A 371 -12.63 -15.02 -24.56
C THR A 371 -11.78 -15.80 -25.56
N ASP A 372 -11.09 -16.86 -25.10
CA ASP A 372 -10.23 -17.69 -25.93
C ASP A 372 -11.01 -18.42 -27.02
N VAL A 373 -12.18 -18.97 -26.66
CA VAL A 373 -13.12 -19.57 -27.62
C VAL A 373 -13.64 -18.56 -28.65
N CYS A 374 -13.76 -17.28 -28.28
CA CYS A 374 -14.14 -16.19 -29.19
C CYS A 374 -13.00 -15.71 -30.09
N GLY A 375 -11.79 -16.26 -29.96
CA GLY A 375 -10.61 -15.86 -30.74
C GLY A 375 -9.91 -14.61 -30.20
N LEU A 376 -10.12 -14.26 -28.93
CA LEU A 376 -9.38 -13.23 -28.20
C LEU A 376 -8.55 -13.90 -27.11
N SER A 377 -7.42 -13.32 -26.71
CA SER A 377 -6.64 -13.94 -25.63
C SER A 377 -7.38 -14.01 -24.29
N SER A 378 -7.12 -15.07 -23.51
CA SER A 378 -7.70 -15.31 -22.18
C SER A 378 -7.60 -14.12 -21.21
N PHE A 379 -6.55 -13.30 -21.30
CA PHE A 379 -6.38 -12.17 -20.38
C PHE A 379 -7.43 -11.06 -20.58
N TYR A 380 -8.09 -10.96 -21.74
CA TYR A 380 -9.19 -10.01 -21.92
C TYR A 380 -10.40 -10.36 -21.07
N GLY A 381 -10.72 -11.65 -20.93
CA GLY A 381 -11.85 -12.11 -20.14
C GLY A 381 -11.63 -11.84 -18.65
N ALA A 382 -10.40 -12.10 -18.18
CA ALA A 382 -9.99 -11.77 -16.81
C ALA A 382 -10.06 -10.26 -16.55
N PHE A 383 -9.58 -9.44 -17.48
CA PHE A 383 -9.62 -7.99 -17.38
C PHE A 383 -11.06 -7.43 -17.31
N MET A 384 -11.93 -7.86 -18.23
CA MET A 384 -13.33 -7.43 -18.28
C MET A 384 -14.10 -7.81 -17.02
N PHE A 385 -13.86 -9.01 -16.48
CA PHE A 385 -14.48 -9.43 -15.23
C PHE A 385 -14.00 -8.59 -14.04
N GLY A 386 -12.72 -8.25 -13.98
CA GLY A 386 -12.15 -7.35 -12.96
C GLY A 386 -12.78 -5.96 -12.98
N LEU A 387 -13.00 -5.36 -14.16
CA LEU A 387 -13.64 -4.04 -14.29
C LEU A 387 -15.09 -3.99 -13.81
N ILE A 388 -15.77 -5.13 -13.79
CA ILE A 388 -17.19 -5.22 -13.45
C ILE A 388 -17.42 -5.40 -11.96
N ILE A 389 -16.51 -6.11 -11.30
CA ILE A 389 -16.64 -6.38 -9.87
C ILE A 389 -16.31 -5.09 -9.10
N PRO A 390 -17.23 -4.60 -8.26
CA PRO A 390 -16.91 -3.51 -7.34
C PRO A 390 -15.89 -4.00 -6.31
N LYS A 391 -14.81 -3.23 -6.12
CA LYS A 391 -13.74 -3.55 -5.16
C LYS A 391 -14.27 -3.69 -3.73
N ASP A 392 -15.24 -2.87 -3.35
CA ASP A 392 -15.79 -2.76 -1.99
C ASP A 392 -16.46 -4.05 -1.47
N VAL A 393 -16.72 -5.01 -2.36
CA VAL A 393 -17.40 -6.26 -2.07
C VAL A 393 -16.41 -7.39 -1.76
N LEU A 394 -15.16 -7.25 -2.17
CA LEU A 394 -14.13 -8.26 -1.96
C LEU A 394 -13.40 -7.93 -0.67
N GLY A 395 -13.83 -8.49 0.47
CA GLY A 395 -13.26 -8.21 1.79
C GLY A 395 -11.73 -7.99 1.76
N ASP A 396 -11.30 -6.80 2.22
CA ASP A 396 -9.96 -6.27 1.97
C ASP A 396 -8.84 -7.22 2.40
N ARG A 397 -9.02 -7.92 3.52
CA ARG A 397 -8.01 -8.82 4.07
C ARG A 397 -7.71 -10.01 3.16
N PHE A 398 -8.74 -10.66 2.62
CA PHE A 398 -8.56 -11.82 1.75
C PHE A 398 -7.98 -11.41 0.39
N LEU A 399 -8.53 -10.33 -0.19
CA LEU A 399 -8.07 -9.79 -1.46
C LEU A 399 -6.57 -9.46 -1.39
N THR A 400 -6.14 -8.88 -0.28
CA THR A 400 -4.74 -8.55 -0.01
C THR A 400 -3.85 -9.81 0.01
N VAL A 401 -4.28 -10.88 0.69
CA VAL A 401 -3.50 -12.13 0.76
C VAL A 401 -3.38 -12.80 -0.61
N LEU A 402 -4.47 -12.86 -1.37
CA LEU A 402 -4.48 -13.47 -2.68
C LEU A 402 -3.69 -12.64 -3.71
N GLN A 403 -3.84 -11.32 -3.70
CA GLN A 403 -3.05 -10.41 -4.55
C GLN A 403 -1.56 -10.52 -4.22
N GLY A 404 -1.21 -10.64 -2.94
CA GLY A 404 0.13 -10.98 -2.47
C GLY A 404 0.61 -12.29 -3.09
N PHE A 405 -0.13 -13.40 -2.93
CA PHE A 405 0.24 -14.69 -3.52
C PHE A 405 0.48 -14.63 -5.04
N VAL A 406 -0.41 -13.98 -5.79
CA VAL A 406 -0.26 -13.85 -7.25
C VAL A 406 0.95 -13.00 -7.62
N SER A 407 1.13 -11.85 -6.97
CA SER A 407 2.20 -10.89 -7.30
C SER A 407 3.57 -11.36 -6.82
N ASP A 408 3.65 -12.03 -5.66
CA ASP A 408 4.91 -12.42 -5.02
C ASP A 408 5.40 -13.82 -5.45
N LEU A 409 4.52 -14.68 -5.95
CA LEU A 409 4.85 -16.07 -6.32
C LEU A 409 4.65 -16.36 -7.82
N LEU A 410 3.47 -16.04 -8.38
CA LEU A 410 3.13 -16.44 -9.75
C LEU A 410 3.67 -15.46 -10.80
N LEU A 411 3.58 -14.15 -10.54
CA LEU A 411 3.99 -13.11 -11.47
C LEU A 411 5.51 -13.12 -11.78
N PRO A 412 6.42 -13.42 -10.82
CA PRO A 412 7.84 -13.58 -11.11
C PRO A 412 8.12 -14.68 -12.15
N LEU A 413 7.29 -15.73 -12.23
CA LEU A 413 7.44 -16.76 -13.27
C LEU A 413 7.16 -16.20 -14.67
N PHE A 414 6.19 -15.30 -14.80
CA PHE A 414 5.89 -14.63 -16.06
C PHE A 414 7.05 -13.71 -16.49
N TYR A 415 7.53 -12.84 -15.61
CA TYR A 415 8.67 -11.98 -15.93
C TYR A 415 9.96 -12.76 -16.15
N CYS A 416 10.14 -13.89 -15.45
CA CYS A 416 11.23 -14.81 -15.71
C CYS A 416 11.12 -15.43 -17.11
N SER A 417 9.94 -15.91 -17.52
CA SER A 417 9.69 -16.40 -18.88
C SER A 417 9.99 -15.34 -19.94
N VAL A 418 9.54 -14.10 -19.73
CA VAL A 418 9.88 -12.95 -20.60
C VAL A 418 11.39 -12.77 -20.72
N GLY A 419 12.12 -12.73 -19.58
CA GLY A 419 13.57 -12.59 -19.56
C GLY A 419 14.29 -13.76 -20.23
N MET A 420 13.83 -15.00 -20.03
CA MET A 420 14.42 -16.19 -20.65
C MET A 420 14.22 -16.26 -22.17
N ARG A 421 13.11 -15.70 -22.68
CA ARG A 421 12.84 -15.56 -24.12
C ARG A 421 13.73 -14.50 -24.78
N THR A 422 14.39 -13.64 -23.99
CA THR A 422 15.36 -12.68 -24.52
C THR A 422 16.69 -13.38 -24.77
N HIS A 423 17.19 -13.25 -26.00
CA HIS A 423 18.49 -13.79 -26.42
C HIS A 423 19.43 -12.63 -26.75
N VAL A 424 20.43 -12.40 -25.90
CA VAL A 424 21.47 -11.36 -26.03
C VAL A 424 22.80 -11.95 -26.52
N ASP A 425 22.81 -13.24 -26.91
CA ASP A 425 24.02 -13.91 -27.39
C ASP A 425 24.63 -13.17 -28.59
N SER A 426 25.97 -13.08 -28.62
CA SER A 426 26.76 -12.39 -29.65
C SER A 426 26.55 -12.93 -31.08
N SER A 427 25.92 -14.10 -31.23
CA SER A 427 25.52 -14.69 -32.52
C SER A 427 24.22 -14.12 -33.09
N THR A 428 23.40 -13.43 -32.30
CA THR A 428 22.11 -12.87 -32.73
C THR A 428 22.22 -11.39 -33.12
N ILE A 429 23.23 -10.69 -32.59
CA ILE A 429 23.59 -9.28 -32.82
C ILE A 429 24.98 -9.28 -33.47
N HIS A 430 25.06 -9.67 -34.74
CA HIS A 430 26.34 -9.95 -35.41
C HIS A 430 27.04 -8.67 -35.92
N ASP A 431 26.30 -7.57 -36.12
CA ASP A 431 26.80 -6.33 -36.70
C ASP A 431 26.79 -5.14 -35.73
N LYS A 432 27.78 -4.24 -35.85
CA LYS A 432 27.77 -2.89 -35.19
C LYS A 432 26.48 -2.11 -35.46
N ASN A 433 25.81 -2.42 -36.57
CA ASN A 433 24.56 -1.81 -36.99
C ASN A 433 23.38 -2.17 -36.05
N ASP A 434 23.37 -3.37 -35.48
CA ASP A 434 22.25 -3.84 -34.63
C ASP A 434 22.26 -3.18 -33.24
N TRP A 435 23.44 -2.93 -32.65
CA TRP A 435 23.57 -2.12 -31.43
C TRP A 435 23.18 -0.66 -31.67
N THR A 436 23.51 -0.12 -32.84
CA THR A 436 23.12 1.23 -33.24
C THR A 436 21.59 1.32 -33.39
N LEU A 437 20.98 0.30 -34.01
CA LEU A 437 19.53 0.18 -34.12
C LEU A 437 18.86 0.06 -32.76
N MET A 438 19.42 -0.73 -31.83
CA MET A 438 18.90 -0.83 -30.46
C MET A 438 18.93 0.51 -29.72
N LEU A 439 20.02 1.26 -29.86
CA LEU A 439 20.14 2.60 -29.29
C LEU A 439 19.11 3.56 -29.93
N GLN A 440 18.92 3.49 -31.25
CA GLN A 440 17.91 4.26 -31.96
C GLN A 440 16.49 3.92 -31.47
N VAL A 441 16.15 2.63 -31.34
CA VAL A 441 14.86 2.16 -30.78
C VAL A 441 14.66 2.70 -29.37
N THR A 442 15.71 2.72 -28.57
CA THR A 442 15.71 3.25 -27.20
C THR A 442 15.36 4.74 -27.18
N PHE A 443 16.09 5.57 -27.93
CA PHE A 443 15.77 7.00 -28.04
C PHE A 443 14.38 7.24 -28.60
N LEU A 444 13.99 6.51 -29.64
CA LEU A 444 12.70 6.65 -30.29
C LEU A 444 11.55 6.11 -29.43
N SER A 445 11.81 5.26 -28.44
CA SER A 445 10.81 4.85 -27.46
C SER A 445 10.52 5.93 -26.44
N PHE A 446 11.53 6.73 -26.10
CA PHE A 446 11.46 7.72 -25.03
C PHE A 446 10.98 9.10 -25.51
N LEU A 447 11.56 9.56 -26.62
CA LEU A 447 11.35 10.92 -27.14
C LEU A 447 9.90 11.22 -27.51
N PRO A 448 9.13 10.35 -28.18
CA PRO A 448 7.75 10.68 -28.59
C PRO A 448 6.84 10.99 -27.41
N LYS A 449 6.92 10.19 -26.34
CA LYS A 449 6.15 10.43 -25.11
C LYS A 449 6.64 11.66 -24.37
N LEU A 450 7.95 11.85 -24.26
CA LEU A 450 8.50 13.03 -23.60
C LEU A 450 8.10 14.32 -24.34
N ILE A 451 8.25 14.36 -25.65
CA ILE A 451 7.94 15.55 -26.46
C ILE A 451 6.44 15.86 -26.42
N THR A 452 5.57 14.86 -26.54
CA THR A 452 4.12 15.09 -26.50
C THR A 452 3.64 15.55 -25.14
N THR A 453 4.09 14.91 -24.07
CA THR A 453 3.77 15.31 -22.69
C THR A 453 4.29 16.72 -22.40
N LEU A 454 5.49 17.08 -22.86
CA LEU A 454 6.04 18.44 -22.73
C LEU A 454 5.25 19.48 -23.52
N ALA A 455 4.89 19.19 -24.78
CA ALA A 455 4.09 20.08 -25.61
C ALA A 455 2.75 20.37 -24.95
N VAL A 456 2.04 19.33 -24.49
CA VAL A 456 0.75 19.48 -23.81
C VAL A 456 0.91 20.20 -22.46
N SER A 457 1.95 19.88 -21.70
CA SER A 457 2.26 20.57 -20.43
C SER A 457 2.49 22.06 -20.63
N TYR A 458 3.18 22.44 -21.70
CA TYR A 458 3.41 23.83 -22.08
C TYR A 458 2.08 24.54 -22.42
N PHE A 459 1.20 23.92 -23.21
CA PHE A 459 -0.13 24.49 -23.52
C PHE A 459 -0.99 24.71 -22.28
N TYR A 460 -0.89 23.84 -21.28
CA TYR A 460 -1.64 23.95 -20.02
C TYR A 460 -0.91 24.70 -18.90
N LYS A 461 0.22 25.37 -19.22
CA LYS A 461 1.03 26.18 -18.29
C LYS A 461 1.56 25.40 -17.07
N ILE A 462 1.84 24.11 -17.23
CA ILE A 462 2.55 23.31 -16.22
C ILE A 462 4.04 23.69 -16.28
N PRO A 463 4.72 23.91 -15.14
CA PRO A 463 6.12 24.30 -15.14
C PRO A 463 7.01 23.25 -15.82
N PHE A 464 8.03 23.71 -16.56
CA PHE A 464 8.84 22.86 -17.44
C PHE A 464 9.48 21.65 -16.74
N ARG A 465 9.93 21.81 -15.49
CA ARG A 465 10.50 20.71 -14.69
C ARG A 465 9.49 19.61 -14.39
N GLU A 466 8.27 19.99 -14.04
CA GLU A 466 7.17 19.05 -13.80
C GLU A 466 6.73 18.40 -15.13
N GLY A 467 6.75 19.14 -16.24
CA GLY A 467 6.51 18.59 -17.57
C GLY A 467 7.53 17.50 -17.97
N ILE A 468 8.82 17.72 -17.71
CA ILE A 468 9.86 16.69 -17.95
C ILE A 468 9.62 15.48 -17.05
N ALA A 469 9.38 15.71 -15.75
CA ALA A 469 9.12 14.63 -14.81
C ALA A 469 7.89 13.80 -15.19
N LEU A 470 6.82 14.47 -15.66
CA LEU A 470 5.62 13.83 -16.16
C LEU A 470 5.93 12.97 -17.39
N GLY A 471 6.71 13.49 -18.34
CA GLY A 471 7.10 12.73 -19.53
C GLY A 471 7.98 11.52 -19.23
N VAL A 472 8.89 11.62 -18.26
CA VAL A 472 9.67 10.48 -17.76
C VAL A 472 8.77 9.45 -17.10
N LEU A 473 7.82 9.90 -16.27
CA LEU A 473 6.89 9.03 -15.56
C LEU A 473 5.93 8.32 -16.54
N MET A 474 5.46 9.00 -17.59
CA MET A 474 4.64 8.39 -18.64
C MET A 474 5.39 7.37 -19.50
N ASN A 475 6.72 7.29 -19.41
CA ASN A 475 7.52 6.23 -20.02
C ASN A 475 7.66 4.98 -19.13
N ALA A 476 7.15 5.00 -17.89
CA ALA A 476 7.12 3.83 -17.03
C ALA A 476 6.19 2.76 -17.62
N LYS A 477 6.79 1.72 -18.20
CA LYS A 477 6.05 0.60 -18.78
C LYS A 477 5.73 -0.43 -17.69
N GLY A 478 4.50 -0.94 -17.72
CA GLY A 478 4.04 -2.01 -16.83
C GLY A 478 3.88 -3.33 -17.57
N ILE A 479 3.17 -4.26 -16.94
CA ILE A 479 2.95 -5.64 -17.43
C ILE A 479 2.35 -5.73 -18.85
N LEU A 480 1.56 -4.74 -19.26
CA LEU A 480 0.92 -4.71 -20.58
C LEU A 480 1.93 -4.70 -21.74
N ALA A 481 3.09 -4.07 -21.57
CA ALA A 481 4.11 -4.00 -22.62
C ALA A 481 4.78 -5.37 -22.91
N PRO A 482 5.36 -6.08 -21.93
CA PRO A 482 5.89 -7.43 -22.15
C PRO A 482 4.79 -8.44 -22.52
N MET A 483 3.56 -8.28 -22.00
CA MET A 483 2.42 -9.09 -22.42
C MET A 483 2.13 -8.95 -23.92
N ALA A 484 2.03 -7.71 -24.43
CA ALA A 484 1.81 -7.45 -25.85
C ALA A 484 2.94 -8.00 -26.73
N LEU A 485 4.20 -7.89 -26.27
CA LEU A 485 5.35 -8.45 -26.98
C LEU A 485 5.33 -9.98 -27.02
N ASN A 486 5.03 -10.64 -25.91
CA ASN A 486 4.91 -12.10 -25.87
C ASN A 486 3.80 -12.58 -26.79
N TRP A 487 2.63 -11.95 -26.73
CA TRP A 487 1.49 -12.34 -27.54
C TRP A 487 1.78 -12.14 -29.05
N GLY A 488 2.44 -11.05 -29.43
CA GLY A 488 2.89 -10.81 -30.80
C GLY A 488 4.00 -11.77 -31.27
N TYR A 489 4.88 -12.21 -30.37
CA TYR A 489 5.89 -13.22 -30.68
C TYR A 489 5.25 -14.61 -30.90
N ASP A 490 4.35 -15.02 -30.02
CA ASP A 490 3.66 -16.32 -30.09
C ASP A 490 2.79 -16.46 -31.34
N HIS A 491 2.21 -15.36 -31.84
CA HIS A 491 1.42 -15.32 -33.08
C HIS A 491 2.26 -15.06 -34.33
N LEU A 492 3.59 -15.16 -34.23
CA LEU A 492 4.51 -14.94 -35.35
C LEU A 492 4.31 -13.56 -36.00
N ALA A 493 3.94 -12.54 -35.23
CA ALA A 493 3.91 -11.16 -35.70
C ALA A 493 5.28 -10.47 -35.52
N LEU A 494 6.12 -11.02 -34.65
CA LEU A 494 7.46 -10.52 -34.35
C LEU A 494 8.49 -11.63 -34.52
N ASN A 495 9.64 -11.30 -35.13
CA ASN A 495 10.80 -12.18 -35.13
C ASN A 495 11.49 -12.16 -33.75
N ARG A 496 12.30 -13.17 -33.46
CA ARG A 496 13.12 -13.28 -32.23
C ARG A 496 13.97 -12.03 -31.99
N GLN A 497 14.64 -11.54 -33.04
CA GLN A 497 15.43 -10.30 -32.98
C GLN A 497 14.55 -9.08 -32.67
N GLY A 498 13.39 -8.95 -33.33
CA GLY A 498 12.47 -7.84 -33.09
C GLY A 498 11.89 -7.82 -31.67
N TYR A 499 11.69 -9.01 -31.08
CA TYR A 499 11.29 -9.14 -29.67
C TYR A 499 12.39 -8.64 -28.72
N THR A 500 13.64 -9.12 -28.87
CA THR A 500 14.78 -8.68 -28.05
C THR A 500 15.04 -7.17 -28.18
N MET A 501 14.95 -6.63 -29.40
CA MET A 501 15.18 -5.20 -29.68
C MET A 501 14.15 -4.28 -29.03
N MET A 502 12.98 -4.78 -28.63
CA MET A 502 11.95 -3.98 -27.96
C MET A 502 11.97 -4.16 -26.44
N ILE A 503 12.09 -5.39 -25.96
CA ILE A 503 12.00 -5.67 -24.52
C ILE A 503 13.19 -5.09 -23.73
N LEU A 504 14.39 -5.10 -24.31
CA LEU A 504 15.59 -4.59 -23.62
C LEU A 504 15.57 -3.06 -23.44
N PRO A 505 15.21 -2.24 -24.44
CA PRO A 505 14.97 -0.81 -24.23
C PRO A 505 13.86 -0.51 -23.22
N ILE A 506 12.81 -1.33 -23.16
CA ILE A 506 11.71 -1.15 -22.19
C ILE A 506 12.19 -1.37 -20.76
N ALA A 507 12.95 -2.43 -20.53
CA ALA A 507 13.59 -2.69 -19.25
C ALA A 507 14.57 -1.56 -18.89
N LEU A 508 15.39 -1.09 -19.86
CA LEU A 508 16.32 0.00 -19.63
C LEU A 508 15.62 1.31 -19.26
N MET A 509 14.55 1.68 -19.97
CA MET A 509 13.79 2.91 -19.71
C MET A 509 13.16 2.90 -18.32
N THR A 510 12.65 1.77 -17.88
CA THR A 510 12.04 1.64 -16.55
C THR A 510 13.09 1.72 -15.44
N VAL A 511 14.27 1.11 -15.64
CA VAL A 511 15.42 1.27 -14.74
C VAL A 511 15.86 2.73 -14.64
N VAL A 512 15.89 3.45 -15.76
CA VAL A 512 16.36 4.84 -15.84
C VAL A 512 15.32 5.85 -15.34
N ALA A 513 14.02 5.52 -15.41
CA ALA A 513 12.94 6.43 -14.99
C ALA A 513 13.00 6.79 -13.48
N SER A 514 13.27 5.81 -12.61
CA SER A 514 13.37 6.03 -11.16
C SER A 514 14.47 7.02 -10.73
N PRO A 515 15.75 6.85 -11.13
CA PRO A 515 16.81 7.79 -10.75
C PRO A 515 16.61 9.18 -11.37
N ILE A 516 16.07 9.27 -12.59
CA ILE A 516 15.74 10.58 -13.19
C ILE A 516 14.67 11.29 -12.36
N LEU A 517 13.61 10.59 -11.96
CA LEU A 517 12.56 11.17 -11.13
C LEU A 517 13.13 11.62 -9.77
N GLY A 518 14.01 10.82 -9.16
CA GLY A 518 14.70 11.18 -7.92
C GLY A 518 15.68 12.36 -8.05
N TYR A 519 16.24 12.59 -9.24
CA TYR A 519 17.08 13.76 -9.51
C TYR A 519 16.23 15.02 -9.74
N LEU A 520 15.16 14.92 -10.53
CA LEU A 520 14.25 16.02 -10.87
C LEU A 520 13.45 16.48 -9.65
N TYR A 521 12.92 15.52 -8.90
CA TYR A 521 12.32 15.68 -7.58
C TYR A 521 13.29 15.14 -6.54
N LYS A 522 14.47 15.77 -6.44
CA LYS A 522 15.10 15.81 -5.12
C LYS A 522 14.08 16.46 -4.19
N PRO A 523 13.76 15.88 -3.01
CA PRO A 523 13.10 16.64 -1.96
C PRO A 523 14.05 17.79 -1.71
N THR A 524 13.73 18.92 -2.32
CA THR A 524 14.63 20.04 -2.36
C THR A 524 14.49 20.57 -0.96
N LYS A 525 15.44 20.20 -0.10
CA LYS A 525 15.77 20.80 1.20
C LYS A 525 16.19 22.27 1.02
N HIS A 526 15.49 23.00 0.16
CA HIS A 526 15.54 24.44 -0.04
C HIS A 526 14.11 24.98 -0.10
N PHE A 527 13.29 24.61 0.88
CA PHE A 527 12.68 25.70 1.60
C PHE A 527 13.78 26.22 2.51
N LEU A 528 14.12 27.50 2.38
CA LEU A 528 14.99 28.20 3.33
C LEU A 528 14.63 27.69 4.73
N PRO A 529 15.60 27.29 5.59
CA PRO A 529 15.30 26.86 6.94
C PRO A 529 14.42 27.94 7.56
N SER A 530 13.12 27.65 7.63
CA SER A 530 12.17 28.57 8.22
C SER A 530 12.54 28.48 9.68
N LYS A 531 13.33 29.46 10.13
CA LYS A 531 13.90 29.60 11.47
C LYS A 531 13.05 28.83 12.48
N HIS A 532 13.62 27.79 13.08
CA HIS A 532 12.96 26.87 14.00
C HIS A 532 11.96 27.59 14.91
N ARG A 533 10.76 27.02 15.03
CA ARG A 533 9.60 27.72 15.57
C ARG A 533 9.32 27.29 16.98
N THR A 534 9.36 28.26 17.87
CA THR A 534 9.00 28.12 19.26
C THR A 534 7.83 29.08 19.55
N LEU A 535 6.92 28.67 20.42
CA LEU A 535 5.84 29.44 21.00
C LEU A 535 6.38 30.74 21.62
N GLN A 536 7.54 30.69 22.30
CA GLN A 536 8.16 31.87 22.89
C GLN A 536 8.48 32.97 21.84
N LYS A 537 8.80 32.58 20.60
CA LYS A 537 9.12 33.53 19.51
C LYS A 537 7.88 33.97 18.72
N LEU A 538 6.71 33.42 19.02
CA LEU A 538 5.46 33.77 18.36
C LEU A 538 5.00 35.16 18.82
N ARG A 539 4.57 36.02 17.88
CA ARG A 539 3.96 37.30 18.26
C ARG A 539 2.61 37.05 18.96
N PRO A 540 2.24 37.83 19.98
CA PRO A 540 0.99 37.64 20.71
C PRO A 540 -0.28 37.72 19.83
N ASP A 541 -0.23 38.50 18.74
CA ASP A 541 -1.31 38.64 17.75
C ASP A 541 -1.12 37.75 16.49
N ALA A 542 -0.21 36.77 16.53
CA ALA A 542 -0.07 35.82 15.42
C ALA A 542 -1.04 34.65 15.58
N GLU A 543 -1.43 34.06 14.46
CA GLU A 543 -2.18 32.80 14.44
C GLU A 543 -1.36 31.66 15.07
N LEU A 544 -2.03 30.83 15.86
CA LEU A 544 -1.44 29.65 16.47
C LEU A 544 -1.78 28.42 15.61
N ARG A 545 -0.78 27.89 14.92
CA ARG A 545 -0.92 26.68 14.08
C ARG A 545 -0.55 25.45 14.90
N LEU A 546 -1.52 24.57 15.13
CA LEU A 546 -1.38 23.34 15.92
C LEU A 546 -1.54 22.12 15.04
N LEU A 547 -0.77 21.07 15.32
CA LEU A 547 -0.98 19.75 14.73
C LEU A 547 -1.28 18.77 15.84
N ALA A 548 -2.47 18.17 15.82
CA ALA A 548 -2.86 17.16 16.80
C ALA A 548 -2.79 15.77 16.16
N CYS A 549 -1.96 14.89 16.71
CA CYS A 549 -1.90 13.50 16.30
C CYS A 549 -3.01 12.71 17.02
N ILE A 550 -3.80 11.96 16.26
CA ILE A 550 -4.90 11.15 16.78
C ILE A 550 -4.59 9.69 16.47
N HIS A 551 -4.35 8.90 17.50
CA HIS A 551 -4.12 7.46 17.39
C HIS A 551 -5.44 6.69 17.49
N GLU A 552 -6.32 7.10 18.39
CA GLU A 552 -7.60 6.45 18.67
C GLU A 552 -8.70 7.47 18.90
N LEU A 553 -9.95 7.05 18.71
CA LEU A 553 -11.12 7.89 18.96
C LEU A 553 -11.21 8.38 20.42
N GLN A 554 -10.69 7.59 21.37
CA GLN A 554 -10.79 7.86 22.80
C GLN A 554 -9.90 9.00 23.27
N THR A 555 -8.84 9.36 22.53
CA THR A 555 -7.96 10.50 22.85
C THR A 555 -8.54 11.84 22.39
N VAL A 556 -9.55 11.81 21.51
CA VAL A 556 -10.14 13.01 20.90
C VAL A 556 -10.75 13.96 21.93
N PRO A 557 -11.54 13.52 22.95
CA PRO A 557 -12.13 14.43 23.92
C PRO A 557 -11.10 15.22 24.75
N GLY A 558 -10.00 14.59 25.17
CA GLY A 558 -8.92 15.24 25.91
C GLY A 558 -8.22 16.32 25.08
N ILE A 559 -7.91 16.01 23.82
CA ILE A 559 -7.31 16.97 22.89
C ILE A 559 -8.27 18.14 22.62
N ILE A 560 -9.55 17.88 22.37
CA ILE A 560 -10.56 18.93 22.16
C ILE A 560 -10.65 19.85 23.38
N THR A 561 -10.72 19.28 24.59
CA THR A 561 -10.79 20.07 25.83
C THR A 561 -9.55 20.92 26.01
N LEU A 562 -8.36 20.37 25.75
CA LEU A 562 -7.11 21.13 25.81
C LEU A 562 -7.13 22.30 24.81
N LEU A 563 -7.62 22.07 23.60
CA LEU A 563 -7.72 23.10 22.56
C LEU A 563 -8.71 24.21 22.97
N GLU A 564 -9.87 23.87 23.51
CA GLU A 564 -10.85 24.83 24.02
C GLU A 564 -10.24 25.75 25.09
N VAL A 565 -9.45 25.19 26.01
CA VAL A 565 -8.75 25.92 27.08
C VAL A 565 -7.61 26.80 26.55
N SER A 566 -7.05 26.52 25.37
CA SER A 566 -5.96 27.29 24.75
C SER A 566 -6.33 28.70 24.23
N ASN A 567 -7.58 29.13 24.47
CA ASN A 567 -8.07 30.49 24.27
C ASN A 567 -7.86 31.02 22.84
N ALA A 568 -8.73 30.63 21.90
CA ALA A 568 -8.76 31.22 20.56
C ALA A 568 -9.42 32.61 20.58
N THR A 569 -8.73 33.64 20.08
CA THR A 569 -9.23 35.02 20.09
C THR A 569 -9.21 35.63 18.69
N LYS A 570 -10.02 36.66 18.44
CA LYS A 570 -10.05 37.39 17.15
C LYS A 570 -8.68 37.87 16.65
N ARG A 571 -7.78 38.18 17.58
CA ARG A 571 -6.41 38.63 17.26
C ARG A 571 -5.43 37.49 17.08
N SER A 572 -5.64 36.34 17.72
CA SER A 572 -4.83 35.14 17.56
C SER A 572 -5.73 33.91 17.40
N PRO A 573 -6.24 33.66 16.18
CA PRO A 573 -7.04 32.46 15.89
C PRO A 573 -6.17 31.20 16.00
N ILE A 574 -6.83 30.06 16.24
CA ILE A 574 -6.17 28.76 16.28
C ILE A 574 -6.50 28.01 14.99
N PHE A 575 -5.47 27.61 14.25
CA PHE A 575 -5.60 26.77 13.08
C PHE A 575 -5.11 25.36 13.43
N LEU A 576 -6.00 24.37 13.36
CA LEU A 576 -5.74 23.01 13.79
C LEU A 576 -5.65 22.06 12.59
N PHE A 577 -4.55 21.33 12.50
CA PHE A 577 -4.39 20.17 11.62
C PHE A 577 -4.61 18.90 12.47
N ALA A 578 -5.80 18.31 12.38
CA ALA A 578 -6.14 17.10 13.12
C ALA A 578 -5.73 15.86 12.30
N VAL A 579 -4.57 15.28 12.59
CA VAL A 579 -3.98 14.18 11.82
C VAL A 579 -4.32 12.84 12.46
N GLN A 580 -5.24 12.10 11.85
CA GLN A 580 -5.50 10.70 12.21
C GLN A 580 -4.44 9.80 11.59
N LEU A 581 -3.68 9.09 12.42
CA LEU A 581 -2.59 8.21 12.00
C LEU A 581 -3.12 6.77 11.89
N ILE A 582 -3.14 6.22 10.67
CA ILE A 582 -3.64 4.86 10.40
C ILE A 582 -2.51 4.00 9.86
N ARG A 583 -2.42 2.74 10.31
CA ARG A 583 -1.42 1.79 9.81
C ARG A 583 -1.70 1.38 8.38
N LEU A 584 -0.67 1.39 7.53
CA LEU A 584 -0.68 0.74 6.23
C LEU A 584 -0.85 -0.79 6.36
N ALA A 585 -1.88 -1.35 5.72
CA ALA A 585 -1.84 -2.77 5.35
C ALA A 585 -0.69 -2.95 4.33
N LYS A 586 0.05 -4.07 4.41
CA LYS A 586 1.32 -4.32 3.67
C LYS A 586 1.28 -4.16 2.14
N HIS A 587 0.13 -3.86 1.54
CA HIS A 587 -0.07 -3.69 0.10
C HIS A 587 -0.79 -2.40 -0.29
N THR A 588 -1.12 -1.53 0.66
CA THR A 588 -1.59 -0.16 0.41
C THR A 588 -0.42 0.80 0.53
N THR A 589 -0.48 1.93 -0.15
CA THR A 589 0.59 2.92 -0.19
C THR A 589 0.31 4.05 0.78
N ALA A 590 1.36 4.74 1.26
CA ALA A 590 1.18 5.84 2.20
C ALA A 590 0.31 6.94 1.55
N LEU A 591 -0.81 7.26 2.20
CA LEU A 591 -1.84 8.17 1.68
C LEU A 591 -2.11 9.23 2.74
N LEU A 592 -1.87 10.49 2.39
CA LEU A 592 -2.42 11.63 3.12
C LEU A 592 -3.74 12.02 2.47
N ILE A 593 -4.83 12.05 3.22
CA ILE A 593 -6.16 12.50 2.77
C ILE A 593 -6.47 13.80 3.49
N GLU A 594 -6.72 14.87 2.72
CA GLU A 594 -7.17 16.16 3.26
C GLU A 594 -8.69 16.23 3.18
N HIS A 595 -9.36 16.40 4.32
CA HIS A 595 -10.80 16.60 4.40
C HIS A 595 -11.07 18.12 4.41
N GLY A 596 -11.92 18.60 3.49
CA GLY A 596 -12.18 20.04 3.31
C GLY A 596 -13.53 20.48 3.89
N PRO A 597 -13.64 21.70 4.44
CA PRO A 597 -14.89 22.22 4.99
C PRO A 597 -15.86 22.60 3.84
N GLY A 598 -17.09 22.05 3.87
CA GLY A 598 -18.19 22.47 2.98
C GLY A 598 -18.29 21.81 1.59
N GLY A 599 -17.63 20.67 1.37
CA GLY A 599 -17.60 19.99 0.07
C GLY A 599 -18.42 18.70 -0.05
N PHE A 600 -19.51 18.52 0.69
CA PHE A 600 -20.40 17.35 0.53
C PHE A 600 -21.35 17.51 -0.67
N GLY A 601 -20.75 17.58 -1.85
CA GLY A 601 -21.42 17.56 -3.14
C GLY A 601 -20.70 16.57 -4.06
N SER A 602 -21.04 15.30 -3.95
CA SER A 602 -20.71 14.26 -4.93
C SER A 602 -19.21 13.93 -5.14
N GLN A 603 -18.52 13.37 -4.13
CA GLN A 603 -17.39 12.48 -4.37
C GLN A 603 -17.39 11.32 -3.37
N SER A 604 -17.79 10.14 -3.88
CA SER A 604 -17.49 8.79 -3.40
C SER A 604 -17.05 8.69 -1.94
N SER A 605 -18.02 8.42 -1.07
CA SER A 605 -17.81 7.81 0.24
C SER A 605 -17.01 6.51 0.05
N ARG A 606 -15.68 6.62 0.09
CA ARG A 606 -14.86 5.54 0.62
C ARG A 606 -15.40 5.36 2.04
N SER A 607 -16.03 4.23 2.31
CA SER A 607 -16.37 3.84 3.68
C SER A 607 -15.04 3.60 4.41
N PHE A 608 -14.35 4.69 4.78
CA PHE A 608 -13.38 4.62 5.83
C PHE A 608 -14.15 4.27 7.10
N ASP A 609 -13.51 3.40 7.89
CA ASP A 609 -13.96 2.94 9.20
C ASP A 609 -14.81 3.99 9.93
N GLY A 610 -15.96 3.60 10.49
CA GLY A 610 -16.90 4.53 11.14
C GLY A 610 -16.26 5.38 12.25
N GLN A 611 -15.07 4.97 12.72
CA GLN A 611 -14.22 5.76 13.62
C GLN A 611 -13.68 7.05 12.99
N THR A 612 -13.24 7.04 11.72
CA THR A 612 -12.71 8.25 11.05
C THR A 612 -13.78 9.31 10.88
N ASP A 613 -14.99 8.92 10.49
CA ASP A 613 -16.12 9.84 10.36
C ASP A 613 -16.50 10.45 11.73
N GLN A 614 -16.41 9.67 12.82
CA GLN A 614 -16.65 10.16 14.18
C GLN A 614 -15.57 11.15 14.63
N VAL A 615 -14.30 10.91 14.30
CA VAL A 615 -13.20 11.84 14.58
C VAL A 615 -13.44 13.15 13.84
N ILE A 616 -13.74 13.09 12.54
CA ILE A 616 -14.00 14.29 11.72
C ILE A 616 -15.18 15.07 12.28
N ALA A 617 -16.31 14.40 12.55
CA ALA A 617 -17.50 15.04 13.12
C ALA A 617 -17.23 15.71 14.47
N ALA A 618 -16.37 15.13 15.32
CA ALA A 618 -16.00 15.73 16.61
C ALA A 618 -15.22 17.04 16.44
N PHE A 619 -14.32 17.10 15.45
CA PHE A 619 -13.52 18.30 15.17
C PHE A 619 -14.29 19.36 14.36
N GLU A 620 -15.19 18.96 13.47
CA GLU A 620 -16.13 19.89 12.80
C GLU A 620 -17.05 20.56 13.83
N LYS A 621 -17.53 19.81 14.82
CA LYS A 621 -18.32 20.36 15.93
C LYS A 621 -17.56 21.41 16.74
N LEU A 622 -16.24 21.27 16.88
CA LEU A 622 -15.39 22.27 17.55
C LEU A 622 -15.30 23.57 16.73
N GLU A 623 -15.19 23.46 15.40
CA GLU A 623 -15.21 24.62 14.49
C GLU A 623 -16.58 25.32 14.50
N GLU A 624 -17.68 24.57 14.48
CA GLU A 624 -19.04 25.12 14.58
C GLU A 624 -19.30 25.82 15.92
N ALA A 625 -18.80 25.27 17.02
CA ALA A 625 -18.96 25.86 18.35
C ALA A 625 -18.17 27.16 18.51
N ASN A 626 -17.02 27.28 17.84
CA ASN A 626 -16.12 28.42 17.96
C ASN A 626 -15.62 28.89 16.59
N ASN A 627 -16.22 29.97 16.05
CA ASN A 627 -15.79 30.66 14.82
C ASN A 627 -14.33 31.18 14.82
N MET A 628 -13.60 31.02 15.94
CA MET A 628 -12.19 31.37 16.07
C MET A 628 -11.22 30.19 15.89
N PHE A 629 -11.76 28.98 15.78
CA PHE A 629 -11.04 27.79 15.34
C PHE A 629 -11.27 27.60 13.85
N SER A 630 -10.22 27.18 13.16
CA SER A 630 -10.37 26.56 11.86
C SER A 630 -9.71 25.19 11.90
N VAL A 631 -10.45 24.16 11.51
CA VAL A 631 -9.99 22.78 11.62
C VAL A 631 -9.87 22.15 10.24
N GLN A 632 -8.73 21.51 10.02
CA GLN A 632 -8.45 20.73 8.83
C GLN A 632 -8.17 19.28 9.25
N PRO A 633 -9.16 18.38 9.15
CA PRO A 633 -8.94 16.96 9.38
C PRO A 633 -8.07 16.39 8.26
N LEU A 634 -7.02 15.66 8.65
CA LEU A 634 -6.10 14.96 7.77
C LEU A 634 -6.05 13.49 8.19
N THR A 635 -6.04 12.57 7.24
CA THR A 635 -5.77 11.15 7.52
C THR A 635 -4.41 10.79 6.92
N ALA A 636 -3.45 10.39 7.73
CA ALA A 636 -2.12 9.97 7.29
C ALA A 636 -1.97 8.46 7.47
N MET A 637 -1.82 7.74 6.35
CA MET A 637 -1.62 6.30 6.34
C MET A 637 -0.14 6.00 6.14
N SER A 638 0.50 5.30 7.08
CA SER A 638 1.93 4.96 7.00
C SER A 638 2.27 3.69 7.79
N ASP A 639 3.48 3.14 7.60
CA ASP A 639 4.00 2.11 8.49
C ASP A 639 4.48 2.74 9.80
N TYR A 640 4.39 2.05 10.93
CA TYR A 640 4.71 2.62 12.25
C TYR A 640 6.12 3.23 12.30
N GLY A 641 7.08 2.59 11.62
CA GLY A 641 8.44 3.07 11.53
C GLY A 641 8.61 4.38 10.77
N SER A 642 7.68 4.75 9.88
CA SER A 642 7.75 5.99 9.06
C SER A 642 6.71 7.04 9.42
N MET A 643 5.75 6.75 10.30
CA MET A 643 4.71 7.71 10.70
C MET A 643 5.28 9.02 11.25
N HIS A 644 6.38 8.94 12.01
CA HIS A 644 7.05 10.13 12.56
C HIS A 644 7.60 11.06 11.46
N GLU A 645 8.09 10.51 10.34
CA GLU A 645 8.57 11.32 9.21
C GLU A 645 7.41 12.10 8.59
N ASP A 646 6.24 11.46 8.47
CA ASP A 646 5.08 12.09 7.88
C ASP A 646 4.55 13.21 8.78
N VAL A 647 4.43 12.97 10.10
CA VAL A 647 4.05 14.02 11.07
C VAL A 647 5.01 15.20 11.00
N CYS A 648 6.33 14.96 11.02
CA CYS A 648 7.33 16.02 10.93
C CYS A 648 7.27 16.77 9.59
N SER A 649 7.03 16.06 8.48
CA SER A 649 6.89 16.68 7.16
C SER A 649 5.63 17.54 7.04
N ILE A 650 4.49 17.08 7.57
CA ILE A 650 3.24 17.86 7.62
C ILE A 650 3.46 19.09 8.50
N ALA A 651 4.14 18.95 9.64
CA ALA A 651 4.44 20.07 10.52
C ALA A 651 5.31 21.13 9.81
N GLU A 652 6.29 20.71 9.01
CA GLU A 652 7.13 21.61 8.21
C GLU A 652 6.34 22.29 7.09
N ASP A 653 5.59 21.52 6.29
CA ASP A 653 4.81 21.99 5.14
C ASP A 653 3.69 22.96 5.55
N LYS A 654 2.89 22.55 6.56
CA LYS A 654 1.76 23.32 7.08
C LYS A 654 2.18 24.39 8.09
N ARG A 655 3.49 24.50 8.33
CA ARG A 655 4.07 25.59 9.11
C ARG A 655 3.56 25.60 10.56
N VAL A 656 3.54 24.44 11.20
CA VAL A 656 3.04 24.22 12.57
C VAL A 656 3.99 24.85 13.61
N THR A 657 3.43 25.33 14.72
CA THR A 657 4.16 25.92 15.85
C THR A 657 4.27 24.96 17.04
N LEU A 658 3.24 24.13 17.27
CA LEU A 658 3.21 23.13 18.33
C LEU A 658 2.56 21.84 17.81
N ILE A 659 3.23 20.71 17.98
CA ILE A 659 2.68 19.36 17.74
C ILE A 659 2.15 18.82 19.06
N LEU A 660 0.90 18.37 19.09
CA LEU A 660 0.27 17.71 20.23
C LEU A 660 0.23 16.20 19.99
N LEU A 661 0.87 15.44 20.87
CA LEU A 661 0.92 13.98 20.85
C LEU A 661 0.15 13.41 22.05
N PRO A 662 -0.72 12.41 21.86
CA PRO A 662 -1.25 11.65 22.98
C PRO A 662 -0.17 10.73 23.54
N PHE A 663 -0.23 10.50 24.85
CA PHE A 663 0.65 9.52 25.50
C PHE A 663 0.35 8.10 25.02
N HIS A 664 1.39 7.27 24.89
CA HIS A 664 1.29 5.92 24.31
C HIS A 664 0.62 4.91 25.25
N LYS A 665 0.56 5.20 26.56
CA LYS A 665 -0.16 4.39 27.55
C LYS A 665 -1.44 5.06 28.00
N ARG A 666 -2.38 4.22 28.42
CA ARG A 666 -3.67 4.63 28.97
C ARG A 666 -3.78 4.24 30.43
N GLN A 667 -4.39 5.11 31.22
CA GLN A 667 -4.76 4.79 32.59
C GLN A 667 -6.02 3.91 32.63
N THR A 668 -5.91 2.76 33.28
CA THR A 668 -7.02 1.85 33.58
C THR A 668 -7.77 2.31 34.83
N ILE A 669 -8.96 1.74 35.06
CA ILE A 669 -9.81 2.03 36.23
C ILE A 669 -9.06 1.77 37.56
N HIS A 670 -8.05 0.90 37.54
CA HIS A 670 -7.20 0.58 38.69
C HIS A 670 -5.98 1.50 38.86
N ASN A 671 -5.97 2.68 38.23
CA ASN A 671 -4.87 3.65 38.28
C ASN A 671 -3.54 3.12 37.69
N GLN A 672 -3.57 2.03 36.92
CA GLN A 672 -2.38 1.46 36.26
C GLN A 672 -2.32 1.88 34.80
N MET A 673 -1.10 2.14 34.30
CA MET A 673 -0.87 2.54 32.90
C MET A 673 -0.67 1.30 32.01
N GLU A 674 -1.59 1.06 31.08
CA GLU A 674 -1.55 -0.05 30.11
C GLU A 674 -1.06 0.42 28.74
N ASP A 675 -0.22 -0.40 28.10
CA ASP A 675 0.27 -0.15 26.75
C ASP A 675 -0.82 -0.43 25.70
N VAL A 676 -1.23 0.61 24.98
CA VAL A 676 -2.20 0.47 23.87
C VAL A 676 -1.53 -0.20 22.67
N ASN A 677 -0.35 0.29 22.29
CA ASN A 677 0.49 -0.31 21.27
C ASN A 677 1.94 0.16 21.46
N PRO A 678 2.92 -0.75 21.59
CA PRO A 678 4.32 -0.38 21.82
C PRO A 678 4.90 0.48 20.69
N ALA A 679 4.37 0.37 19.47
CA ALA A 679 4.86 1.14 18.32
C ALA A 679 4.63 2.65 18.45
N TYR A 680 3.66 3.11 19.25
CA TYR A 680 3.43 4.54 19.48
C TYR A 680 4.50 5.17 20.37
N LYS A 681 5.16 4.37 21.22
CA LYS A 681 6.30 4.84 22.01
C LYS A 681 7.47 5.22 21.11
N ASP A 682 7.89 4.29 20.24
CA ASP A 682 8.95 4.52 19.26
C ASP A 682 8.62 5.73 18.37
N MET A 683 7.35 5.89 18.00
CA MET A 683 6.92 7.04 17.20
C MET A 683 7.05 8.36 17.97
N ASN A 684 6.56 8.44 19.21
CA ASN A 684 6.65 9.64 20.04
C ASN A 684 8.12 10.04 20.27
N ASP A 685 8.99 9.08 20.57
CA ASP A 685 10.43 9.32 20.75
C ASP A 685 11.08 9.87 19.47
N ASN A 686 10.73 9.30 18.31
CA ASN A 686 11.25 9.77 17.03
C ASN A 686 10.73 11.16 16.65
N ILE A 687 9.50 11.53 17.04
CA ILE A 687 8.95 12.87 16.85
C ILE A 687 9.67 13.86 17.77
N LEU A 688 9.80 13.55 19.07
CA LEU A 688 10.53 14.39 20.03
C LEU A 688 11.97 14.68 19.59
N ALA A 689 12.63 13.72 18.92
CA ALA A 689 14.01 13.84 18.44
C ALA A 689 14.17 14.60 17.11
N ASN A 690 13.12 14.71 16.30
CA ASN A 690 13.21 15.22 14.92
C ASN A 690 12.21 16.34 14.57
N ALA A 691 11.32 16.72 15.49
CA ALA A 691 10.29 17.73 15.23
C ALA A 691 10.89 19.11 14.87
N PRO A 692 10.35 19.80 13.85
CA PRO A 692 10.83 21.12 13.43
C PRO A 692 10.33 22.28 14.33
N CYS A 693 9.48 21.97 15.32
CA CYS A 693 8.82 22.91 16.23
C CYS A 693 8.65 22.27 17.62
N SER A 694 8.07 23.00 18.55
CA SER A 694 7.81 22.52 19.93
C SER A 694 6.82 21.36 19.93
N VAL A 695 6.96 20.45 20.88
CA VAL A 695 6.15 19.23 21.01
C VAL A 695 5.52 19.19 22.39
N GLY A 696 4.22 18.94 22.46
CA GLY A 696 3.48 18.72 23.69
C GLY A 696 2.97 17.28 23.76
N ILE A 697 3.29 16.55 24.82
CA ILE A 697 2.71 15.23 25.11
C ILE A 697 1.59 15.40 26.13
N LEU A 698 0.38 15.06 25.72
CA LEU A 698 -0.81 15.07 26.57
C LEU A 698 -1.05 13.68 27.16
N VAL A 699 -1.04 13.62 28.49
CA VAL A 699 -1.48 12.46 29.25
C VAL A 699 -2.89 12.77 29.76
N ASP A 700 -3.89 12.30 29.02
CA ASP A 700 -5.29 12.55 29.36
C ASP A 700 -5.76 11.58 30.47
N ARG A 701 -6.15 12.17 31.60
CA ARG A 701 -6.73 11.49 32.76
C ARG A 701 -8.17 11.95 33.03
N GLY A 702 -8.84 12.52 32.01
CA GLY A 702 -10.25 12.93 32.09
C GLY A 702 -10.46 14.44 32.21
N ILE A 703 -9.58 15.26 31.63
CA ILE A 703 -9.70 16.74 31.65
C ILE A 703 -11.07 17.22 31.13
N GLY A 704 -11.64 16.50 30.16
CA GLY A 704 -12.94 16.81 29.58
C GLY A 704 -14.13 16.62 30.52
N ILE A 705 -14.00 15.80 31.56
CA ILE A 705 -15.06 15.61 32.57
C ILE A 705 -15.13 16.85 33.46
N SER A 706 -13.98 17.36 33.93
CA SER A 706 -13.92 18.57 34.75
C SER A 706 -14.41 19.82 34.01
N PHE A 707 -14.14 19.93 32.69
CA PHE A 707 -14.62 21.07 31.91
C PHE A 707 -16.14 21.10 31.69
N ARG A 708 -16.79 19.92 31.69
CA ARG A 708 -18.20 19.76 31.33
C ARG A 708 -19.13 19.54 32.52
N LYS A 709 -18.62 19.55 33.76
CA LYS A 709 -19.46 19.56 34.96
C LYS A 709 -20.23 20.89 35.03
N GLU A 710 -21.53 20.82 34.82
CA GLU A 710 -22.52 21.81 35.25
C GLU A 710 -23.05 21.35 36.62
N ASP A 711 -22.29 21.53 37.69
CA ASP A 711 -22.82 21.39 39.05
C ASP A 711 -23.26 22.77 39.56
N ASP A 712 -24.46 22.88 40.12
CA ASP A 712 -25.16 24.10 40.59
C ASP A 712 -24.38 24.97 41.62
N ASN A 713 -23.16 24.58 42.02
CA ASN A 713 -22.38 25.23 43.09
C ASN A 713 -20.88 25.44 42.79
N ASP A 714 -20.35 24.99 41.65
CA ASP A 714 -18.92 25.17 41.30
C ASP A 714 -18.81 25.83 39.93
N ASP A 715 -18.03 26.91 39.81
CA ASP A 715 -18.08 27.89 38.70
C ASP A 715 -17.51 27.35 37.36
N GLY A 716 -17.38 26.02 37.23
CA GLY A 716 -16.92 25.32 36.03
C GLY A 716 -15.55 25.80 35.54
N THR A 717 -14.70 26.31 36.43
CA THR A 717 -13.38 26.85 36.08
C THR A 717 -12.33 25.75 36.11
N ILE A 718 -11.53 25.63 35.04
CA ILE A 718 -10.36 24.76 35.02
C ILE A 718 -9.21 25.45 35.74
N ARG A 719 -8.62 24.74 36.69
CA ARG A 719 -7.45 25.19 37.44
C ARG A 719 -6.20 24.58 36.82
N VAL A 720 -5.41 25.40 36.14
CA VAL A 720 -4.15 25.02 35.51
C VAL A 720 -2.99 25.35 36.45
N CYS A 721 -2.14 24.35 36.75
CA CYS A 721 -0.90 24.56 37.49
C CYS A 721 0.31 24.40 36.55
N MET A 722 1.16 25.41 36.48
CA MET A 722 2.42 25.36 35.75
C MET A 722 3.58 25.27 36.75
N ILE A 723 4.42 24.24 36.62
CA ILE A 723 5.62 24.07 37.45
C ILE A 723 6.82 24.60 36.68
N TYR A 724 7.53 25.57 37.26
CA TYR A 724 8.70 26.22 36.69
C TYR A 724 9.93 25.91 37.54
N ILE A 725 10.87 25.10 37.04
CA ILE A 725 12.18 24.86 37.67
C ILE A 725 13.25 25.71 36.98
N GLY A 726 13.11 25.91 35.66
CA GLY A 726 14.05 26.63 34.81
C GLY A 726 14.44 25.79 33.60
N GLY A 727 14.88 26.48 32.54
CA GLY A 727 15.24 25.88 31.27
C GLY A 727 14.34 26.31 30.10
N ASP A 728 14.77 25.93 28.91
CA ASP A 728 14.11 26.21 27.64
C ASP A 728 12.71 25.60 27.52
N ASP A 729 12.55 24.34 27.92
CA ASP A 729 11.27 23.63 27.96
C ASP A 729 10.25 24.30 28.89
N ASP A 730 10.69 24.75 30.08
CA ASP A 730 9.82 25.40 31.07
C ASP A 730 9.34 26.78 30.60
N ARG A 731 10.20 27.54 29.91
CA ARG A 731 9.81 28.82 29.27
C ARG A 731 8.75 28.61 28.20
N GLU A 732 8.90 27.56 27.41
CA GLU A 732 7.95 27.18 26.36
C GLU A 732 6.61 26.73 26.96
N ALA A 733 6.66 25.89 27.99
CA ALA A 733 5.52 25.42 28.76
C ALA A 733 4.74 26.59 29.40
N LEU A 734 5.45 27.53 30.03
CA LEU A 734 4.86 28.73 30.63
C LEU A 734 4.21 29.62 29.58
N THR A 735 4.80 29.76 28.39
CA THR A 735 4.21 30.54 27.29
C THR A 735 2.85 29.97 26.87
N TYR A 736 2.73 28.65 26.77
CA TYR A 736 1.47 28.00 26.44
C TYR A 736 0.44 28.10 27.56
N ALA A 737 0.85 27.84 28.82
CA ALA A 737 -0.02 27.96 29.99
C ALA A 737 -0.53 29.40 30.20
N TRP A 738 0.33 30.40 29.97
CA TRP A 738 -0.03 31.81 30.07
C TRP A 738 -1.09 32.22 29.05
N ARG A 739 -1.08 31.61 27.87
CA ARG A 739 -2.13 31.80 26.87
C ARG A 739 -3.48 31.26 27.34
N MET A 740 -3.50 30.10 28.01
CA MET A 740 -4.71 29.50 28.57
C MET A 740 -5.38 30.39 29.62
N ALA A 741 -4.59 31.12 30.41
CA ALA A 741 -5.10 32.06 31.43
C ALA A 741 -5.98 33.19 30.86
N GLY A 742 -5.97 33.41 29.55
CA GLY A 742 -6.88 34.36 28.91
C GLY A 742 -8.30 33.81 28.69
N HIS A 743 -8.53 32.50 28.84
CA HIS A 743 -9.85 31.90 28.70
C HIS A 743 -10.74 32.26 29.90
N PRO A 744 -12.03 32.61 29.72
CA PRO A 744 -12.90 33.04 30.82
C PRO A 744 -13.05 31.97 31.91
N ARG A 745 -12.99 30.69 31.54
CA ARG A 745 -13.12 29.54 32.45
C ARG A 745 -11.79 28.91 32.86
N ALA A 746 -10.66 29.60 32.71
CA ALA A 746 -9.36 29.07 33.12
C ALA A 746 -8.68 29.97 34.15
N THR A 747 -8.09 29.38 35.18
CA THR A 747 -7.21 30.04 36.14
C THR A 747 -5.82 29.41 36.04
N LEU A 748 -4.77 30.22 36.18
CA LEU A 748 -3.39 29.77 36.09
C LEU A 748 -2.67 30.03 37.40
N THR A 749 -2.14 28.98 38.03
CA THR A 749 -1.15 29.10 39.10
C THR A 749 0.22 28.71 38.57
N VAL A 750 1.21 29.61 38.67
CA VAL A 750 2.60 29.33 38.32
C VAL A 750 3.39 29.14 39.61
N ILE A 751 4.03 27.98 39.76
CA ILE A 751 4.85 27.63 40.92
C ILE A 751 6.30 27.57 40.48
N GLN A 752 7.09 28.56 40.88
CA GLN A 752 8.53 28.55 40.67
C GLN A 752 9.24 27.87 41.83
N PHE A 753 10.03 26.85 41.51
CA PHE A 753 10.94 26.22 42.46
C PHE A 753 12.32 26.88 42.39
N SER A 754 12.81 27.36 43.52
CA SER A 754 14.16 27.87 43.68
C SER A 754 14.95 26.98 44.65
N ALA A 755 16.25 26.83 44.41
CA ALA A 755 17.13 26.12 45.32
C ALA A 755 17.48 27.04 46.50
N SER A 756 17.34 26.55 47.73
CA SER A 756 17.69 27.32 48.93
C SER A 756 19.21 27.55 49.01
N GLU A 757 19.63 28.61 49.72
CA GLU A 757 21.06 28.97 49.93
C GLU A 757 21.89 27.83 50.55
N SER A 758 21.25 26.91 51.28
CA SER A 758 21.87 25.72 51.88
C SER A 758 22.14 24.58 50.88
N ALA A 759 21.39 24.51 49.77
CA ALA A 759 21.63 23.55 48.69
C ALA A 759 22.70 24.03 47.69
N ALA A 760 22.88 25.35 47.57
CA ALA A 760 23.92 25.96 46.74
C ALA A 760 25.35 25.75 47.29
N SER A 761 25.49 25.51 48.60
CA SER A 761 26.78 25.27 49.27
C SER A 761 27.21 23.80 49.31
N ASN A 762 26.33 22.85 48.98
CA ASN A 762 26.62 21.41 48.93
C ASN A 762 27.13 20.92 47.57
N ILE A 763 27.54 21.83 46.67
CA ILE A 763 28.19 21.46 45.41
C ILE A 763 29.64 21.08 45.73
N GLU A 764 29.87 19.88 46.28
CA GLU A 764 31.19 19.26 46.22
C GLU A 764 31.47 18.86 44.76
N PRO A 765 32.63 19.24 44.18
CA PRO A 765 32.95 19.00 42.77
C PRO A 765 33.37 17.55 42.48
N HIS A 766 32.79 16.55 43.16
CA HIS A 766 33.29 15.18 43.13
C HIS A 766 32.61 14.22 42.14
N ASP A 767 31.50 14.60 41.49
CA ASP A 767 30.84 13.75 40.48
C ASP A 767 31.24 14.04 39.01
N PHE A 768 32.23 14.91 38.77
CA PHE A 768 32.69 15.28 37.42
C PHE A 768 33.88 14.46 36.89
N ALA A 769 34.26 13.38 37.55
CA ALA A 769 35.46 12.62 37.17
C ALA A 769 35.20 11.60 36.05
N GLN A 770 34.81 12.05 34.84
CA GLN A 770 35.07 11.28 33.60
C GLN A 770 34.86 12.03 32.25
N ASP A 771 35.23 13.31 32.08
CA ASP A 771 35.58 13.82 30.73
C ASP A 771 36.33 15.17 30.78
N GLY A 772 37.65 15.13 30.65
CA GLY A 772 38.59 16.24 30.93
C GLY A 772 38.62 17.42 29.94
N GLY A 773 37.49 17.81 29.35
CA GLY A 773 37.43 18.94 28.41
C GLY A 773 36.12 19.74 28.32
N LYS A 774 35.05 19.35 29.03
CA LYS A 774 33.70 19.93 28.88
C LYS A 774 33.29 20.95 29.95
N VAL A 775 34.08 21.12 31.00
CA VAL A 775 33.66 21.81 32.24
C VAL A 775 33.53 23.33 32.08
N ALA A 776 34.36 23.97 31.23
CA ALA A 776 34.33 25.44 31.08
C ALA A 776 33.22 25.97 30.16
N SER A 777 32.70 25.17 29.23
CA SER A 777 31.59 25.58 28.34
C SER A 777 30.23 25.36 29.00
N ALA A 778 30.07 24.28 29.75
CA ALA A 778 28.80 23.93 30.39
C ALA A 778 28.41 24.91 31.51
N THR A 779 29.38 25.44 32.27
CA THR A 779 29.11 26.41 33.34
C THR A 779 28.69 27.79 32.81
N VAL A 780 29.21 28.19 31.64
CA VAL A 780 28.82 29.44 30.97
C VAL A 780 27.39 29.33 30.43
N ASP A 781 27.03 28.20 29.81
CA ASP A 781 25.69 27.96 29.27
C ASP A 781 24.62 27.99 30.39
N ILE A 782 24.87 27.36 31.54
CA ILE A 782 23.94 27.35 32.69
C ILE A 782 23.71 28.76 33.26
N ALA A 783 24.77 29.58 33.36
CA ALA A 783 24.63 30.95 33.87
C ALA A 783 23.82 31.83 32.90
N THR A 784 24.01 31.66 31.59
CA THR A 784 23.21 32.37 30.58
C THR A 784 21.75 31.93 30.59
N GLU A 785 21.46 30.64 30.77
CA GLU A 785 20.08 30.16 30.87
C GLU A 785 19.37 30.69 32.11
N LYS A 786 20.04 30.73 33.27
CA LYS A 786 19.48 31.33 34.50
C LYS A 786 19.15 32.81 34.32
N GLN A 787 19.98 33.56 33.59
CA GLN A 787 19.70 34.97 33.31
C GLN A 787 18.48 35.12 32.39
N LEU A 788 18.40 34.32 31.32
CA LEU A 788 17.24 34.30 30.44
C LEU A 788 15.94 33.91 31.16
N ASP A 789 16.03 32.99 32.13
CA ASP A 789 14.89 32.58 32.97
C ASP A 789 14.45 33.71 33.90
N ALA A 790 15.40 34.40 34.54
CA ALA A 790 15.10 35.54 35.41
C ALA A 790 14.43 36.68 34.61
N ASP A 791 14.96 37.00 33.43
CA ASP A 791 14.39 38.00 32.53
C ASP A 791 12.96 37.60 32.10
N PHE A 792 12.74 36.34 31.72
CA PHE A 792 11.44 35.84 31.27
C PHE A 792 10.39 35.84 32.39
N ILE A 793 10.75 35.40 33.60
CA ILE A 793 9.86 35.45 34.76
C ILE A 793 9.54 36.89 35.15
N SER A 794 10.51 37.81 35.05
CA SER A 794 10.26 39.23 35.35
C SER A 794 9.23 39.86 34.41
N ASP A 795 9.32 39.57 33.11
CA ASP A 795 8.34 40.00 32.10
C ASP A 795 6.96 39.37 32.35
N PHE A 796 6.93 38.08 32.72
CA PHE A 796 5.71 37.38 33.11
C PHE A 796 5.04 38.04 34.32
N ARG A 797 5.80 38.30 35.39
CA ARG A 797 5.30 38.95 36.61
C ARG A 797 4.74 40.33 36.27
N GLN A 798 5.48 41.15 35.52
CA GLN A 798 5.07 42.51 35.15
C GLN A 798 3.75 42.54 34.38
N LYS A 799 3.58 41.65 33.40
CA LYS A 799 2.38 41.58 32.56
C LYS A 799 1.19 40.86 33.21
N SER A 800 1.42 40.16 34.34
CA SER A 800 0.38 39.41 35.05
C SER A 800 -0.19 40.15 36.25
N VAL A 801 0.43 41.24 36.73
CA VAL A 801 -0.05 42.05 37.87
C VAL A 801 -1.49 42.54 37.69
N GLU A 802 -1.91 42.83 36.46
CA GLU A 802 -3.24 43.35 36.15
C GLU A 802 -4.31 42.26 35.95
N LYS A 803 -3.97 40.97 36.03
CA LYS A 803 -4.89 39.85 35.74
C LYS A 803 -5.25 39.08 37.01
N GLU A 804 -6.49 39.24 37.48
CA GLU A 804 -7.01 38.55 38.68
C GLU A 804 -6.98 37.00 38.59
N LYS A 805 -6.84 36.42 37.39
CA LYS A 805 -6.87 34.96 37.13
C LYS A 805 -5.50 34.27 37.13
N VAL A 806 -4.42 35.01 37.40
CA VAL A 806 -3.06 34.48 37.43
C VAL A 806 -2.49 34.60 38.84
N THR A 807 -2.16 33.46 39.44
CA THR A 807 -1.49 33.39 40.75
C THR A 807 -0.06 32.94 40.56
N TYR A 808 0.88 33.64 41.20
CA TYR A 808 2.30 33.30 41.15
C TYR A 808 2.79 32.94 42.55
N LEU A 809 3.41 31.77 42.69
CA LEU A 809 3.92 31.24 43.95
C LEU A 809 5.40 30.88 43.80
N GLU A 810 6.21 31.30 44.75
CA GLU A 810 7.62 30.94 44.84
C GLU A 810 7.80 29.94 46.01
N LYS A 811 8.42 28.80 45.73
CA LYS A 811 8.68 27.76 46.74
C LYS A 811 10.14 27.35 46.72
N GLU A 812 10.77 27.45 47.88
CA GLU A 812 12.13 26.99 48.09
C GLU A 812 12.15 25.49 48.40
N SER A 813 13.13 24.78 47.85
CA SER A 813 13.39 23.37 48.17
C SER A 813 14.89 23.08 48.15
N ASN A 814 15.33 22.19 49.01
CA ASN A 814 16.76 21.86 49.15
C ASN A 814 17.16 20.71 48.21
N ASN A 815 16.30 19.70 48.10
CA ASN A 815 16.56 18.45 47.37
C ASN A 815 15.32 17.97 46.62
N GLY A 816 15.50 17.09 45.63
CA GLY A 816 14.40 16.50 44.84
C GLY A 816 13.30 15.84 45.68
N ALA A 817 13.63 15.21 46.82
CA ALA A 817 12.65 14.62 47.72
C ALA A 817 11.69 15.66 48.35
N GLU A 818 12.19 16.84 48.70
CA GLU A 818 11.36 17.94 49.20
C GLU A 818 10.45 18.47 48.08
N THR A 819 10.99 18.64 46.87
CA THR A 819 10.23 19.02 45.67
C THR A 819 9.05 18.06 45.43
N VAL A 820 9.30 16.74 45.51
CA VAL A 820 8.26 15.71 45.38
C VAL A 820 7.19 15.86 46.45
N SER A 821 7.57 16.08 47.71
CA SER A 821 6.60 16.24 48.81
C SER A 821 5.70 17.46 48.61
N ILE A 822 6.26 18.57 48.12
CA ILE A 822 5.54 19.80 47.82
C ILE A 822 4.56 19.56 46.66
N ILE A 823 5.00 18.92 45.58
CA ILE A 823 4.13 18.60 44.43
C ILE A 823 3.00 17.66 44.85
N LYS A 824 3.27 16.63 45.66
CA LYS A 824 2.25 15.72 46.19
C LYS A 824 1.21 16.44 47.06
N SER A 825 1.61 17.47 47.82
CA SER A 825 0.67 18.28 48.60
C SER A 825 -0.31 19.10 47.76
N LEU A 826 -0.03 19.28 46.46
CA LEU A 826 -0.82 20.09 45.52
C LEU A 826 -1.70 19.24 44.59
N ALA A 827 -1.66 17.91 44.73
CA ALA A 827 -2.22 16.97 43.77
C ALA A 827 -3.75 17.13 43.53
N GLU A 828 -4.53 17.48 44.55
CA GLU A 828 -6.00 17.56 44.47
C GLU A 828 -6.52 18.96 44.10
N SER A 829 -5.64 19.95 44.02
CA SER A 829 -6.03 21.36 43.89
C SER A 829 -6.18 21.85 42.45
N TYR A 830 -5.76 21.05 41.46
CA TYR A 830 -5.65 21.45 40.06
C TYR A 830 -6.21 20.38 39.13
N ASP A 831 -6.65 20.78 37.94
CA ASP A 831 -7.24 19.87 36.95
C ASP A 831 -6.25 19.49 35.83
N LEU A 832 -5.30 20.40 35.53
CA LEU A 832 -4.25 20.23 34.53
C LEU A 832 -2.90 20.72 35.06
N PHE A 833 -1.89 19.86 35.01
CA PHE A 833 -0.49 20.25 35.22
C PHE A 833 0.22 20.48 33.89
N VAL A 834 0.92 21.60 33.75
CA VAL A 834 1.77 21.92 32.60
C VAL A 834 3.22 22.00 33.07
N VAL A 835 4.08 21.18 32.47
CA VAL A 835 5.50 21.06 32.86
C VAL A 835 6.40 21.05 31.63
N GLY A 836 7.61 21.58 31.73
CA GLY A 836 8.64 21.35 30.72
C GLY A 836 9.27 19.96 30.89
N ARG A 837 9.69 19.33 29.78
CA ARG A 837 10.36 18.03 29.82
C ARG A 837 11.71 18.11 30.56
N GLY A 838 12.49 19.17 30.30
CA GLY A 838 13.69 19.52 31.04
C GLY A 838 14.84 18.52 30.91
N LEU A 839 14.95 17.84 29.76
CA LEU A 839 15.90 16.76 29.54
C LEU A 839 17.35 17.28 29.46
N GLY A 840 18.23 16.82 30.35
CA GLY A 840 19.67 17.14 30.33
C GLY A 840 20.09 18.34 31.18
N MET A 841 19.17 18.97 31.92
CA MET A 841 19.49 20.02 32.87
C MET A 841 19.66 19.44 34.28
N SER A 842 20.91 19.31 34.73
CA SER A 842 21.22 18.84 36.09
C SER A 842 20.95 19.96 37.09
N SER A 843 19.80 19.88 37.76
CA SER A 843 19.43 20.77 38.87
C SER A 843 19.46 19.98 40.18
N PRO A 844 19.96 20.55 41.29
CA PRO A 844 19.88 19.91 42.62
C PRO A 844 18.42 19.59 43.01
N LEU A 845 17.46 20.34 42.44
CA LEU A 845 16.02 20.15 42.64
C LEU A 845 15.45 18.91 41.93
N LYS A 846 16.21 18.32 40.99
CA LYS A 846 15.88 17.08 40.25
C LYS A 846 16.80 15.92 40.63
N SER A 847 17.76 16.15 41.54
CA SER A 847 18.73 15.13 41.97
C SER A 847 18.02 13.91 42.54
N GLY A 848 18.35 12.72 42.01
CA GLY A 848 17.75 11.44 42.37
C GLY A 848 16.39 11.14 41.75
N LEU A 849 15.72 12.08 41.07
CA LEU A 849 14.48 11.79 40.34
C LEU A 849 14.75 11.20 38.96
N ASP A 850 15.79 11.67 38.27
CA ASP A 850 16.10 11.21 36.90
C ASP A 850 16.50 9.72 36.87
N ASP A 851 17.17 9.23 37.91
CA ASP A 851 17.62 7.82 38.04
C ASP A 851 16.48 6.82 38.25
N TRP A 852 15.30 7.29 38.65
CA TRP A 852 14.12 6.49 38.96
C TRP A 852 12.96 6.72 37.98
N SER A 853 13.26 7.25 36.79
CA SER A 853 12.24 7.53 35.77
C SER A 853 11.86 6.28 34.95
N ASP A 854 10.58 5.92 34.97
CA ASP A 854 9.98 4.86 34.15
C ASP A 854 9.72 5.35 32.71
N PHE A 855 9.43 6.64 32.54
CA PHE A 855 9.05 7.26 31.27
C PHE A 855 9.92 8.49 30.92
N PRO A 856 11.10 8.30 30.31
CA PRO A 856 12.01 9.40 29.98
C PRO A 856 11.46 10.37 28.92
N GLU A 857 10.45 9.99 28.15
CA GLU A 857 9.72 10.87 27.22
C GLU A 857 8.95 12.00 27.94
N LEU A 858 8.59 11.84 29.21
CA LEU A 858 7.82 12.82 30.00
C LEU A 858 8.71 13.71 30.89
N GLY A 859 9.96 13.34 31.09
CA GLY A 859 10.87 13.99 32.05
C GLY A 859 10.54 13.66 33.51
N SER A 860 11.45 13.95 34.44
CA SER A 860 11.35 13.53 35.84
C SER A 860 10.09 14.03 36.56
N ILE A 861 9.67 15.26 36.31
CA ILE A 861 8.46 15.82 36.94
C ILE A 861 7.20 15.24 36.29
N GLY A 862 7.18 15.15 34.95
CA GLY A 862 6.04 14.59 34.22
C GLY A 862 5.79 13.14 34.64
N ASP A 863 6.85 12.36 34.76
CA ASP A 863 6.80 10.97 35.22
C ASP A 863 6.29 10.85 36.67
N LEU A 864 6.78 11.69 37.59
CA LEU A 864 6.29 11.75 38.96
C LEU A 864 4.77 11.97 39.05
N LEU A 865 4.24 12.90 38.25
CA LEU A 865 2.80 13.22 38.20
C LEU A 865 1.96 12.06 37.66
N ILE A 866 2.58 11.16 36.92
CA ILE A 866 1.93 10.02 36.26
C ILE A 866 2.12 8.72 37.05
N SER A 867 3.07 8.69 37.99
CA SER A 867 3.29 7.55 38.88
C SER A 867 2.02 7.14 39.65
N SER A 868 1.90 5.85 39.97
CA SER A 868 0.80 5.31 40.78
C SER A 868 0.74 5.90 42.19
N ASP A 869 1.87 6.44 42.66
CA ASP A 869 2.04 7.02 43.99
C ASP A 869 1.57 8.48 44.07
N PHE A 870 1.13 9.04 42.94
CA PHE A 870 0.51 10.36 42.89
C PHE A 870 -0.99 10.24 43.21
N PRO A 871 -1.50 10.97 44.22
CA PRO A 871 -2.82 10.71 44.78
C PRO A 871 -4.00 11.20 43.92
N SER A 872 -3.75 11.88 42.79
CA SER A 872 -4.81 12.48 41.96
C SER A 872 -4.81 12.00 40.50
N THR A 873 -6.00 12.05 39.89
CA THR A 873 -6.24 11.71 38.48
C THR A 873 -6.13 12.93 37.56
N THR A 874 -5.19 13.84 37.82
CA THR A 874 -5.05 15.09 37.07
C THR A 874 -4.36 14.87 35.74
N SER A 875 -4.85 15.51 34.68
CA SER A 875 -4.18 15.44 33.37
C SER A 875 -2.86 16.19 33.37
N VAL A 876 -1.90 15.73 32.57
CA VAL A 876 -0.55 16.31 32.50
C VAL A 876 -0.22 16.64 31.05
N LEU A 877 0.26 17.85 30.81
CA LEU A 877 0.83 18.29 29.54
C LEU A 877 2.32 18.55 29.73
N VAL A 878 3.14 17.70 29.09
CA VAL A 878 4.60 17.88 29.05
C VAL A 878 4.96 18.61 27.77
N VAL A 879 5.65 19.74 27.87
CA VAL A 879 6.07 20.54 26.70
C VAL A 879 7.58 20.45 26.54
N GLN A 880 8.02 20.26 25.31
CA GLN A 880 9.42 20.28 24.93
C GLN A 880 9.63 21.35 23.85
N GLN A 881 10.59 22.24 24.09
CA GLN A 881 11.09 23.16 23.09
C GLN A 881 11.91 22.39 22.04
N HIS A 882 12.00 22.95 20.84
CA HIS A 882 12.74 22.35 19.75
C HIS A 882 14.22 22.11 20.13
N VAL A 883 14.72 20.88 19.93
CA VAL A 883 16.12 20.51 20.17
C VAL A 883 17.00 20.96 19.01
N GLU A 884 17.83 21.98 19.20
CA GLU A 884 18.88 22.33 18.24
C GLU A 884 19.92 21.19 18.15
N LYS A 885 19.88 20.39 17.07
CA LYS A 885 20.96 19.46 16.74
C LYS A 885 22.22 20.25 16.38
N ASN A 886 22.99 20.64 17.39
CA ASN A 886 24.29 21.24 17.19
C ASN A 886 25.22 20.17 16.58
N PRO A 887 25.69 20.30 15.32
CA PRO A 887 26.33 19.21 14.58
C PRO A 887 27.64 18.70 15.18
N LYS A 888 28.14 19.33 16.26
CA LYS A 888 29.32 18.90 17.02
C LYS A 888 29.02 17.91 18.17
N LYS A 889 27.76 17.76 18.62
CA LYS A 889 27.39 16.85 19.74
C LYS A 889 26.99 15.42 19.31
N GLY A 890 26.76 15.17 18.03
CA GLY A 890 26.12 13.93 17.54
C GLY A 890 27.02 12.69 17.34
N ARG A 891 28.24 12.62 17.87
CA ARG A 891 29.16 11.50 17.59
C ARG A 891 29.34 10.47 18.71
N GLN A 892 28.65 10.59 19.85
CA GLN A 892 28.82 9.66 20.99
C GLN A 892 27.53 9.04 21.58
N SER A 893 26.33 9.43 21.16
CA SER A 893 25.09 8.87 21.76
C SER A 893 24.63 7.52 21.21
N SER A 894 25.32 6.94 20.22
CA SER A 894 24.92 5.66 19.59
C SER A 894 25.62 4.41 20.16
N SER A 895 26.34 4.50 21.28
CA SER A 895 27.17 3.37 21.78
C SER A 895 26.87 2.85 23.18
N ILE A 896 25.74 3.19 23.83
CA ILE A 896 25.49 2.75 25.23
C ILE A 896 24.40 1.68 25.39
N THR A 897 23.57 1.37 24.40
CA THR A 897 22.47 0.39 24.56
C THR A 897 22.78 -1.07 24.16
N SER A 898 24.05 -1.51 24.09
CA SER A 898 24.38 -2.91 23.75
C SER A 898 25.24 -3.66 24.78
N ARG A 899 25.07 -3.43 26.09
CA ARG A 899 25.61 -4.33 27.10
C ARG A 899 24.63 -4.55 28.26
N GLY A 900 24.04 -5.74 28.27
CA GLY A 900 23.68 -6.41 29.52
C GLY A 900 22.27 -6.95 29.57
N HIS A 901 22.04 -8.15 29.04
CA HIS A 901 21.20 -9.17 29.69
C HIS A 901 21.65 -10.56 29.21
N LYS A 902 22.66 -11.08 29.91
CA LYS A 902 22.88 -12.52 30.11
C LYS A 902 22.77 -12.75 31.61
N ARG A 903 21.63 -13.26 32.04
CA ARG A 903 21.51 -14.34 33.02
C ARG A 903 20.15 -14.97 32.88
#